data_AF-A0A8T5GJE7-F1
#
_entry.id   AF-A0A8T5GJE7-F1
#
_cell.length_a   1.000
_cell.length_b   1.000
_cell.length_c   1.000
_cell.angle_alpha   90.00
_cell.angle_beta   90.00
_cell.angle_gamma   90.00
#
_symmetry.space_group_name_H-M   'P 1'
#
loop_
_entity.id
_entity.type
_entity.pdbx_description
1 polymer ?
#
loop_
_entity_poly.entity_id
_entity_poly.type
_entity_poly.pdbx_seq_one_letter_code
_entity_poly.pdbx_strand_id
1 'polypeptide(L)'
;MTRLFSALHLTALTLVFLMISSVMGPAMSTNLSDESDPMNAEGRQDTLDVDCSGYTFEDLFEYDFALFELEVFDDWATGDMFANAWVNGSNSPIVRDNLDGLFEGLPGGGNDWISTDERDAVRSIGPKCIADMETRLGMREGTPHSGGVDWNDFEFVEDGIGLDEVNLVPQEHQEARTCTNFGAAQDCKEVPVSVTDDMEISLGLADGQSNNVRWDQLNNQGVSNFTIGLNITNMSNAALVVTFPVLSGLRMYDFRTTDNAPDSGDTCDNIGTPSSTYLPDGALQLTQLVSFDRTQWDLICNIFMDFTTEVPEVNDVPVWTSAVPENGTRIGTNGGTTMFAEAEVGNQWASDDDGWSLDCTFDAEGWSISTNVLGDFFVTQPESSTSSTATCHPVDPLGATDENNTRMWTFGTLFTSTAVVSEDGKSAVMTVTPTDFIDQFIVYPYAMQGTFEAAGDASGTVAGAPSDITLTLEGIRPGSFSIGGVVQASNMLPYSFIVDLGVFKPNSAPVLSVAVNFDGNNATWDASGIQFELIGLANDPDSEAVTLSLTICGAETSGFIQDNINWRVDVSIAICMANGLETYDVIITATDESGASTSLNVGVNLPDLQEDTTVIVDTAEDSALPSLSMLAVLSMIGIAALLGRRIDE
;
A
#
# COMPACT_ATOMS: atom_id res chain seq x y z
N MET A 1 64.90 -12.83 59.54
CA MET A 1 64.65 -14.18 58.96
C MET A 1 64.13 -15.08 60.07
N THR A 2 63.10 -15.92 59.79
CA THR A 2 62.27 -16.77 60.71
C THR A 2 60.94 -16.21 61.26
N ARG A 3 60.27 -15.24 60.60
CA ARG A 3 58.82 -14.96 60.82
C ARG A 3 57.94 -14.66 59.58
N LEU A 4 58.49 -14.66 58.36
CA LEU A 4 57.69 -14.51 57.12
C LEU A 4 57.48 -15.81 56.32
N PHE A 5 58.05 -16.94 56.76
CA PHE A 5 57.85 -18.25 56.10
C PHE A 5 56.78 -19.13 56.79
N SER A 6 56.27 -18.73 57.97
CA SER A 6 55.27 -19.51 58.71
C SER A 6 53.82 -19.04 58.51
N ALA A 7 53.60 -17.88 57.90
CA ALA A 7 52.24 -17.38 57.56
C ALA A 7 51.74 -17.87 56.19
N LEU A 8 52.66 -18.22 55.26
CA LEU A 8 52.30 -18.71 53.93
C LEU A 8 51.99 -20.22 53.87
N HIS A 9 52.38 -21.00 54.88
CA HIS A 9 52.05 -22.43 54.98
C HIS A 9 50.78 -22.71 55.79
N LEU A 10 50.30 -21.75 56.60
CA LEU A 10 49.07 -21.92 57.38
C LEU A 10 47.82 -21.64 56.53
N THR A 11 47.90 -20.75 55.54
CA THR A 11 46.82 -20.43 54.59
C THR A 11 46.65 -21.49 53.50
N ALA A 12 47.74 -22.14 53.08
CA ALA A 12 47.69 -23.27 52.15
C ALA A 12 47.10 -24.54 52.80
N LEU A 13 47.36 -24.78 54.09
CA LEU A 13 46.80 -25.94 54.81
C LEU A 13 45.29 -25.81 55.07
N THR A 14 44.78 -24.60 55.30
CA THR A 14 43.34 -24.35 55.48
C THR A 14 42.55 -24.51 54.18
N LEU A 15 43.13 -24.16 53.03
CA LEU A 15 42.48 -24.33 51.72
C LEU A 15 42.40 -25.80 51.29
N VAL A 16 43.44 -26.59 51.61
CA VAL A 16 43.46 -28.04 51.36
C VAL A 16 42.50 -28.78 52.30
N PHE A 17 42.34 -28.34 53.55
CA PHE A 17 41.41 -28.95 54.50
C PHE A 17 39.93 -28.68 54.14
N LEU A 18 39.62 -27.52 53.55
CA LEU A 18 38.26 -27.16 53.09
C LEU A 18 37.87 -27.87 51.78
N MET A 19 38.85 -28.16 50.92
CA MET A 19 38.67 -28.96 49.69
C MET A 19 38.53 -30.47 49.95
N ILE A 20 39.08 -31.00 51.06
CA ILE A 20 38.98 -32.43 51.40
C ILE A 20 37.68 -32.73 52.18
N SER A 21 37.06 -31.74 52.84
CA SER A 21 35.81 -31.92 53.58
C SER A 21 34.53 -32.04 52.74
N SER A 22 34.59 -31.86 51.42
CA SER A 22 33.44 -32.08 50.53
C SER A 22 33.42 -33.46 49.85
N VAL A 23 34.44 -34.30 50.04
CA VAL A 23 34.63 -35.55 49.26
C VAL A 23 34.38 -36.84 50.06
N MET A 24 33.85 -36.79 51.29
CA MET A 24 33.47 -38.01 52.02
C MET A 24 32.14 -37.89 52.78
N GLY A 25 31.06 -38.14 52.04
CA GLY A 25 29.86 -38.84 52.52
C GLY A 25 29.52 -39.97 51.53
N PRO A 26 29.12 -41.17 51.98
CA PRO A 26 29.51 -42.43 51.33
C PRO A 26 28.44 -43.06 50.42
N ALA A 27 28.89 -43.45 49.22
CA ALA A 27 28.78 -44.76 48.56
C ALA A 27 27.49 -45.63 48.67
N MET A 28 26.86 -45.86 47.51
CA MET A 28 26.79 -47.17 46.80
C MET A 28 26.05 -46.95 45.46
N SER A 29 26.74 -46.75 44.33
CA SER A 29 27.36 -47.75 43.43
C SER A 29 26.36 -48.63 42.63
N THR A 30 26.21 -48.25 41.35
CA THR A 30 26.34 -49.07 40.11
C THR A 30 25.27 -50.13 39.80
N ASN A 31 24.66 -50.13 38.61
CA ASN A 31 25.34 -50.29 37.31
C ASN A 31 24.75 -49.46 36.15
N LEU A 32 25.68 -48.94 35.34
CA LEU A 32 25.56 -48.19 34.09
C LEU A 32 25.32 -49.11 32.87
N SER A 33 24.72 -48.54 31.82
CA SER A 33 25.21 -48.60 30.43
C SER A 33 24.31 -47.73 29.55
N ASP A 34 24.71 -46.94 28.57
CA ASP A 34 25.97 -46.39 28.07
C ASP A 34 25.51 -45.53 26.88
N GLU A 35 25.43 -44.20 26.98
CA GLU A 35 25.44 -43.35 25.79
C GLU A 35 25.84 -41.92 26.14
N SER A 36 26.60 -41.33 25.24
CA SER A 36 27.46 -40.15 25.39
C SER A 36 26.72 -38.81 25.52
N ASP A 37 27.06 -38.02 26.55
CA ASP A 37 26.80 -36.58 26.61
C ASP A 37 27.90 -35.80 25.86
N PRO A 38 27.60 -35.07 24.77
CA PRO A 38 28.35 -33.89 24.40
C PRO A 38 27.82 -32.69 25.19
N MET A 39 28.69 -32.07 25.99
CA MET A 39 28.43 -30.78 26.63
C MET A 39 28.07 -29.74 25.56
N ASN A 40 26.91 -29.09 25.69
CA ASN A 40 26.63 -27.80 25.07
C ASN A 40 26.46 -26.72 26.16
N ALA A 41 27.08 -25.58 25.89
CA ALA A 41 27.16 -24.44 26.77
C ALA A 41 25.92 -23.56 26.59
N GLU A 42 24.99 -23.62 27.54
CA GLU A 42 23.93 -22.63 27.69
C GLU A 42 24.22 -21.80 28.94
N GLY A 43 24.66 -20.57 28.69
CA GLY A 43 24.97 -19.58 29.70
C GLY A 43 24.68 -18.18 29.17
N ARG A 44 23.42 -17.93 28.79
CA ARG A 44 22.76 -16.61 28.74
C ARG A 44 21.36 -16.74 28.13
N GLN A 45 20.39 -17.11 28.96
CA GLN A 45 18.97 -16.84 28.76
C GLN A 45 18.41 -16.54 30.16
N ASP A 46 18.79 -15.36 30.70
CA ASP A 46 17.89 -14.69 31.64
C ASP A 46 16.97 -13.86 30.75
N THR A 47 15.69 -14.13 30.90
CA THR A 47 14.55 -13.66 30.12
C THR A 47 14.52 -12.13 29.98
N LEU A 48 14.44 -11.63 28.75
CA LEU A 48 13.91 -10.29 28.47
C LEU A 48 12.41 -10.35 28.80
N ASP A 49 12.07 -9.97 30.02
CA ASP A 49 10.69 -9.82 30.50
C ASP A 49 10.23 -8.43 30.04
N VAL A 50 9.53 -8.37 28.90
CA VAL A 50 9.04 -7.12 28.31
C VAL A 50 7.60 -6.93 28.82
N ASP A 51 7.43 -6.03 29.78
CA ASP A 51 6.13 -5.66 30.34
C ASP A 51 5.43 -4.67 29.40
N CYS A 52 4.43 -5.17 28.67
CA CYS A 52 3.60 -4.38 27.77
C CYS A 52 2.23 -4.04 28.37
N SER A 53 2.07 -4.19 29.70
CA SER A 53 0.81 -3.91 30.37
C SER A 53 0.41 -2.43 30.25
N GLY A 54 -0.87 -2.21 29.96
CA GLY A 54 -1.46 -0.87 29.79
C GLY A 54 -1.12 -0.17 28.47
N TYR A 55 -0.41 -0.83 27.56
CA TYR A 55 -0.30 -0.43 26.17
C TYR A 55 -1.35 -1.13 25.32
N THR A 56 -1.84 -0.44 24.29
CA THR A 56 -2.63 -1.07 23.23
C THR A 56 -1.79 -1.27 21.98
N PHE A 57 -2.31 -2.05 21.03
CA PHE A 57 -1.65 -2.28 19.75
C PHE A 57 -1.25 -0.97 19.04
N GLU A 58 -2.14 0.02 19.03
CA GLU A 58 -1.97 1.33 18.39
C GLU A 58 -0.95 2.25 19.10
N ASP A 59 -0.59 1.94 20.34
CA ASP A 59 0.48 2.64 21.07
C ASP A 59 1.86 2.13 20.65
N LEU A 60 1.93 0.89 20.15
CA LEU A 60 3.17 0.20 19.83
C LEU A 60 3.39 0.05 18.32
N PHE A 61 2.33 0.07 17.54
CA PHE A 61 2.36 -0.18 16.11
C PHE A 61 1.61 0.89 15.32
N GLU A 62 2.28 1.43 14.30
CA GLU A 62 1.67 2.35 13.34
C GLU A 62 1.36 1.61 12.05
N TYR A 63 0.16 1.83 11.51
CA TYR A 63 -0.33 1.13 10.34
C TYR A 63 -1.24 2.03 9.50
N ASP A 64 -1.31 1.73 8.20
CA ASP A 64 -2.18 2.42 7.25
C ASP A 64 -3.57 1.81 7.19
N PHE A 65 -3.66 0.49 7.38
CA PHE A 65 -4.92 -0.25 7.56
C PHE A 65 -4.69 -1.46 8.46
N ALA A 66 -5.64 -1.76 9.34
CA ALA A 66 -5.62 -2.98 10.14
C ALA A 66 -6.96 -3.74 10.05
N LEU A 67 -6.86 -5.06 9.95
CA LEU A 67 -8.00 -5.99 10.00
C LEU A 67 -7.88 -6.83 11.27
N PHE A 68 -8.95 -6.92 12.04
CA PHE A 68 -9.08 -7.79 13.21
C PHE A 68 -10.27 -8.72 12.96
N GLU A 69 -10.04 -10.02 12.88
CA GLU A 69 -11.05 -11.04 12.71
C GLU A 69 -11.09 -11.92 13.95
N LEU A 70 -12.21 -11.90 14.67
CA LEU A 70 -12.46 -12.70 15.85
C LEU A 70 -13.48 -13.79 15.53
N GLU A 71 -13.09 -15.05 15.61
CA GLU A 71 -13.99 -16.19 15.64
C GLU A 71 -14.23 -16.59 17.10
N VAL A 72 -15.48 -16.47 17.56
CA VAL A 72 -15.90 -16.95 18.88
C VAL A 72 -16.27 -18.43 18.76
N PHE A 73 -15.72 -19.29 19.63
CA PHE A 73 -15.99 -20.73 19.58
C PHE A 73 -17.26 -21.14 20.36
N ASP A 74 -17.73 -22.36 20.08
CA ASP A 74 -18.95 -22.96 20.66
C ASP A 74 -18.97 -23.00 22.20
N ASP A 75 -17.80 -22.91 22.86
CA ASP A 75 -17.71 -22.88 24.31
C ASP A 75 -18.05 -21.51 24.92
N TRP A 76 -18.16 -20.46 24.10
CA TRP A 76 -18.38 -19.07 24.52
C TRP A 76 -17.40 -18.60 25.60
N ALA A 77 -16.16 -19.09 25.53
CA ALA A 77 -15.07 -18.78 26.45
C ALA A 77 -13.71 -18.63 25.75
N THR A 78 -13.57 -19.16 24.54
CA THR A 78 -12.35 -19.11 23.75
C THR A 78 -12.64 -18.73 22.30
N GLY A 79 -11.61 -18.26 21.60
CA GLY A 79 -11.72 -17.90 20.19
C GLY A 79 -10.38 -17.86 19.46
N ASP A 80 -10.46 -17.58 18.17
CA ASP A 80 -9.32 -17.28 17.30
C ASP A 80 -9.41 -15.82 16.85
N MET A 81 -8.40 -15.04 17.22
CA MET A 81 -8.18 -13.68 16.75
C MET A 81 -7.09 -13.72 15.69
N PHE A 82 -7.47 -13.46 14.44
CA PHE A 82 -6.53 -13.09 13.39
C PHE A 82 -6.44 -11.57 13.33
N ALA A 83 -5.24 -11.01 13.33
CA ALA A 83 -5.05 -9.58 13.10
C ALA A 83 -3.99 -9.36 12.04
N ASN A 84 -4.23 -8.41 11.13
CA ASN A 84 -3.28 -8.08 10.10
C ASN A 84 -3.17 -6.58 9.91
N ALA A 85 -1.95 -6.08 9.93
CA ALA A 85 -1.65 -4.66 9.78
C ALA A 85 -0.79 -4.43 8.54
N TRP A 86 -1.26 -3.56 7.65
CA TRP A 86 -0.54 -3.14 6.45
C TRP A 86 0.08 -1.77 6.66
N VAL A 87 1.36 -1.66 6.30
CA VAL A 87 2.15 -0.43 6.46
C VAL A 87 2.80 -0.09 5.13
N ASN A 88 2.49 1.09 4.60
CA ASN A 88 3.06 1.58 3.37
C ASN A 88 4.48 2.14 3.57
N GLY A 89 5.16 2.43 2.47
CA GLY A 89 6.52 2.96 2.48
C GLY A 89 6.75 4.29 3.20
N SER A 90 5.68 5.05 3.52
CA SER A 90 5.82 6.28 4.31
C SER A 90 5.89 6.01 5.82
N ASN A 91 5.21 4.98 6.30
CA ASN A 91 5.17 4.61 7.72
C ASN A 91 6.10 3.43 8.05
N SER A 92 6.49 2.62 7.06
CA SER A 92 7.34 1.45 7.28
C SER A 92 8.72 1.78 7.87
N PRO A 93 9.36 2.94 7.59
CA PRO A 93 10.56 3.34 8.31
C PRO A 93 10.35 3.55 9.82
N ILE A 94 9.20 4.13 10.20
CA ILE A 94 8.85 4.40 11.61
C ILE A 94 8.68 3.09 12.35
N VAL A 95 7.99 2.13 11.75
CA VAL A 95 7.78 0.80 12.32
C VAL A 95 9.10 0.06 12.51
N ARG A 96 10.00 0.08 11.52
CA ARG A 96 11.33 -0.55 11.64
C ARG A 96 12.19 0.10 12.72
N ASP A 97 12.16 1.42 12.82
CA ASP A 97 12.88 2.19 13.85
C ASP A 97 12.37 1.85 15.27
N ASN A 98 11.04 1.78 15.45
CA ASN A 98 10.44 1.39 16.72
C ASN A 98 10.81 -0.06 17.12
N LEU A 99 10.81 -0.99 16.17
CA LEU A 99 11.17 -2.39 16.42
C LEU A 99 12.67 -2.58 16.66
N ASP A 100 13.55 -1.84 15.98
CA ASP A 100 14.99 -1.79 16.27
C ASP A 100 15.24 -1.24 17.68
N GLY A 101 14.54 -0.15 18.04
CA GLY A 101 14.61 0.47 19.36
C GLY A 101 14.20 -0.46 20.51
N LEU A 102 13.32 -1.44 20.28
CA LEU A 102 12.93 -2.43 21.29
C LEU A 102 14.11 -3.26 21.80
N PHE A 103 15.16 -3.40 20.99
CA PHE A 103 16.35 -4.18 21.32
C PHE A 103 17.55 -3.31 21.74
N GLU A 104 17.34 -2.02 22.03
CA GLU A 104 18.41 -1.11 22.46
C GLU A 104 19.24 -1.70 23.62
N GLY A 105 20.56 -1.82 23.42
CA GLY A 105 21.49 -2.39 24.39
C GLY A 105 21.75 -3.89 24.25
N LEU A 106 21.09 -4.57 23.31
CA LEU A 106 21.43 -5.92 22.84
C LEU A 106 22.36 -5.86 21.61
N PRO A 107 23.14 -6.92 21.32
CA PRO A 107 23.95 -6.98 20.12
C PRO A 107 23.05 -6.95 18.86
N GLY A 108 22.99 -5.81 18.21
CA GLY A 108 22.20 -5.59 17.00
C GLY A 108 21.14 -4.51 17.14
N GLY A 109 20.56 -4.36 18.33
CA GLY A 109 19.48 -3.39 18.53
C GLY A 109 19.92 -1.94 18.70
N GLY A 110 19.06 -1.04 18.26
CA GLY A 110 19.20 0.41 18.37
C GLY A 110 20.40 0.93 17.59
N ASN A 111 20.66 0.37 16.41
CA ASN A 111 21.80 0.72 15.56
C ASN A 111 21.41 1.30 14.20
N ASP A 112 20.13 1.60 13.99
CA ASP A 112 19.51 2.07 12.75
C ASP A 112 19.44 0.99 11.65
N TRP A 113 19.61 -0.29 11.99
CA TRP A 113 19.51 -1.43 11.08
C TRP A 113 18.66 -2.54 11.71
N ILE A 114 17.60 -2.95 11.00
CA ILE A 114 16.80 -4.09 11.42
C ILE A 114 17.31 -5.37 10.74
N SER A 115 17.54 -6.41 11.54
CA SER A 115 18.12 -7.68 11.10
C SER A 115 17.16 -8.86 11.18
N THR A 116 17.46 -9.93 10.44
CA THR A 116 16.71 -11.19 10.51
C THR A 116 16.75 -11.81 11.91
N ASP A 117 17.85 -11.62 12.64
CA ASP A 117 17.98 -12.10 14.02
C ASP A 117 17.04 -11.33 14.96
N GLU A 118 16.87 -10.02 14.75
CA GLU A 118 15.92 -9.19 15.52
C GLU A 118 14.48 -9.47 15.15
N ARG A 119 14.17 -9.65 13.86
CA ARG A 119 12.86 -10.16 13.44
C ARG A 119 12.52 -11.45 14.17
N ASP A 120 13.43 -12.41 14.20
CA ASP A 120 13.19 -13.71 14.85
C ASP A 120 13.04 -13.54 16.37
N ALA A 121 13.73 -12.56 16.96
CA ALA A 121 13.53 -12.17 18.36
C ALA A 121 12.16 -11.50 18.60
N VAL A 122 11.67 -10.65 17.70
CA VAL A 122 10.30 -10.09 17.74
C VAL A 122 9.27 -11.20 17.71
N ARG A 123 9.44 -12.21 16.84
CA ARG A 123 8.52 -13.37 16.79
C ARG A 123 8.55 -14.21 18.06
N SER A 124 9.67 -14.21 18.80
CA SER A 124 9.80 -14.95 20.06
C SER A 124 9.35 -14.18 21.29
N ILE A 125 9.43 -12.85 21.30
CA ILE A 125 9.11 -12.00 22.46
C ILE A 125 7.74 -11.33 22.31
N GLY A 126 7.34 -11.04 21.07
CA GLY A 126 6.08 -10.42 20.72
C GLY A 126 4.86 -11.10 21.35
N PRO A 127 4.75 -12.45 21.37
CA PRO A 127 3.64 -13.13 22.03
C PRO A 127 3.48 -12.78 23.52
N LYS A 128 4.59 -12.58 24.25
CA LYS A 128 4.56 -12.18 25.67
C LYS A 128 4.03 -10.77 25.84
N CYS A 129 4.57 -9.86 25.04
CA CYS A 129 4.14 -8.47 25.02
C CYS A 129 2.64 -8.37 24.70
N ILE A 130 2.17 -9.08 23.67
CA ILE A 130 0.76 -9.06 23.24
C ILE A 130 -0.15 -9.73 24.27
N ALA A 131 0.30 -10.78 24.95
CA ALA A 131 -0.45 -11.40 26.04
C ALA A 131 -0.74 -10.44 27.21
N ASP A 132 0.13 -9.45 27.42
CA ASP A 132 -0.03 -8.42 28.46
C ASP A 132 -0.83 -7.18 27.97
N MET A 133 -1.17 -7.09 26.68
CA MET A 133 -1.91 -5.95 26.11
C MET A 133 -3.42 -6.03 26.37
N GLU A 134 -4.07 -4.86 26.39
CA GLU A 134 -5.52 -4.76 26.42
C GLU A 134 -6.11 -4.94 25.00
N THR A 135 -7.01 -5.91 24.81
CA THR A 135 -7.67 -6.21 23.51
C THR A 135 -8.70 -5.17 23.09
N ARG A 136 -9.03 -4.19 23.96
CA ARG A 136 -10.07 -3.17 23.78
C ARG A 136 -11.49 -3.72 23.61
N LEU A 137 -11.68 -5.03 23.76
CA LEU A 137 -12.92 -5.75 23.59
C LEU A 137 -13.40 -6.30 24.92
N GLY A 138 -14.68 -6.12 25.18
CA GLY A 138 -15.35 -6.70 26.34
C GLY A 138 -16.75 -7.18 25.99
N MET A 139 -17.20 -8.23 26.65
CA MET A 139 -18.56 -8.76 26.49
C MET A 139 -19.30 -8.74 27.83
N ARG A 140 -20.63 -8.60 27.80
CA ARG A 140 -21.42 -8.62 29.04
C ARG A 140 -22.84 -9.08 28.82
N GLU A 141 -23.28 -10.05 29.61
CA GLU A 141 -24.67 -10.53 29.59
C GLU A 141 -25.65 -9.55 30.29
N GLY A 142 -26.90 -9.65 29.88
CA GLY A 142 -28.05 -8.99 30.49
C GLY A 142 -28.63 -7.86 29.65
N THR A 143 -29.24 -6.90 30.34
CA THR A 143 -29.79 -5.70 29.69
C THR A 143 -28.67 -4.88 29.04
N PRO A 144 -28.94 -4.14 27.95
CA PRO A 144 -28.02 -3.19 27.34
C PRO A 144 -27.13 -2.44 28.34
N HIS A 145 -25.81 -2.53 28.15
CA HIS A 145 -24.85 -1.79 28.96
C HIS A 145 -24.17 -0.69 28.13
N SER A 146 -23.89 0.45 28.77
CA SER A 146 -23.04 1.50 28.21
C SER A 146 -22.19 2.13 29.31
N GLY A 147 -20.92 2.42 28.99
CA GLY A 147 -19.96 3.05 29.89
C GLY A 147 -19.12 2.08 30.73
N GLY A 148 -18.54 2.61 31.82
CA GLY A 148 -17.62 1.89 32.71
C GLY A 148 -18.33 0.90 33.63
N VAL A 149 -18.63 -0.28 33.09
CA VAL A 149 -19.04 -1.46 33.84
C VAL A 149 -17.87 -2.44 33.94
N ASP A 150 -18.01 -3.45 34.80
CA ASP A 150 -17.05 -4.56 34.89
C ASP A 150 -17.22 -5.46 33.66
N TRP A 151 -16.48 -5.16 32.59
CA TRP A 151 -16.57 -5.90 31.33
C TRP A 151 -15.90 -7.26 31.50
N ASN A 152 -16.43 -8.27 30.81
CA ASN A 152 -15.72 -9.52 30.64
C ASN A 152 -14.75 -9.32 29.48
N ASP A 153 -13.55 -8.90 29.82
CA ASP A 153 -12.54 -8.48 28.86
C ASP A 153 -11.95 -9.70 28.14
N PHE A 154 -11.67 -9.52 26.86
CA PHE A 154 -10.98 -10.53 26.08
C PHE A 154 -9.49 -10.46 26.43
N GLU A 155 -8.88 -11.61 26.71
CA GLU A 155 -7.47 -11.75 27.03
C GLU A 155 -6.78 -12.58 25.95
N PHE A 156 -5.62 -12.11 25.49
CA PHE A 156 -4.75 -12.91 24.64
C PHE A 156 -4.11 -14.07 25.44
N VAL A 157 -3.87 -15.19 24.76
CA VAL A 157 -3.23 -16.38 25.33
C VAL A 157 -1.83 -16.49 24.76
N GLU A 158 -0.80 -16.18 25.57
CA GLU A 158 0.62 -16.16 25.16
C GLU A 158 1.02 -17.34 24.28
N ASP A 159 0.81 -18.57 24.77
CA ASP A 159 1.18 -19.79 24.05
C ASP A 159 0.41 -20.01 22.74
N GLY A 160 -0.73 -19.33 22.57
CA GLY A 160 -1.63 -19.40 21.43
C GLY A 160 -1.30 -18.42 20.30
N ILE A 161 -0.44 -17.43 20.53
CA ILE A 161 -0.17 -16.35 19.56
C ILE A 161 0.95 -16.76 18.59
N GLY A 162 0.63 -16.81 17.30
CA GLY A 162 1.60 -16.88 16.22
C GLY A 162 1.80 -15.50 15.61
N LEU A 163 3.05 -15.10 15.38
CA LEU A 163 3.40 -13.86 14.67
C LEU A 163 4.13 -14.17 13.37
N ASP A 164 3.73 -13.49 12.30
CA ASP A 164 4.42 -13.49 11.02
C ASP A 164 4.58 -12.07 10.49
N GLU A 165 5.46 -11.91 9.51
CA GLU A 165 5.66 -10.64 8.83
C GLU A 165 5.99 -10.83 7.35
N VAL A 166 5.73 -9.79 6.58
CA VAL A 166 6.23 -9.63 5.22
C VAL A 166 7.06 -8.36 5.17
N ASN A 167 8.27 -8.46 4.61
CA ASN A 167 9.17 -7.35 4.33
C ASN A 167 9.62 -6.50 5.54
N LEU A 168 9.53 -6.97 6.78
CA LEU A 168 10.23 -6.33 7.91
C LEU A 168 11.72 -6.23 7.60
N VAL A 169 12.29 -7.31 7.06
CA VAL A 169 13.63 -7.36 6.46
C VAL A 169 13.51 -7.88 5.02
N PRO A 170 13.39 -7.01 4.00
CA PRO A 170 13.19 -7.45 2.61
C PRO A 170 14.41 -8.22 2.08
N GLN A 171 14.16 -9.37 1.44
CA GLN A 171 15.23 -10.30 1.03
C GLN A 171 16.14 -9.78 -0.09
N GLU A 172 15.61 -8.95 -1.00
CA GLU A 172 16.29 -8.49 -2.21
C GLU A 172 16.46 -6.95 -2.26
N HIS A 173 16.52 -6.30 -1.09
CA HIS A 173 16.71 -4.85 -1.05
C HIS A 173 18.14 -4.45 -1.44
N GLN A 174 18.30 -3.38 -2.22
CA GLN A 174 19.62 -2.94 -2.73
C GLN A 174 20.60 -2.56 -1.60
N GLU A 175 20.06 -2.09 -0.48
CA GLU A 175 20.83 -1.71 0.71
C GLU A 175 21.01 -2.86 1.71
N ALA A 176 20.49 -4.06 1.41
CA ALA A 176 20.65 -5.22 2.28
C ALA A 176 22.12 -5.64 2.40
N ARG A 177 22.55 -5.93 3.62
CA ARG A 177 23.90 -6.42 3.91
C ARG A 177 23.88 -7.60 4.87
N THR A 178 25.03 -8.23 5.03
CA THR A 178 25.21 -9.28 6.04
C THR A 178 25.37 -8.62 7.41
N CYS A 179 24.75 -9.21 8.43
CA CYS A 179 24.76 -8.64 9.78
C CYS A 179 26.17 -8.40 10.30
N THR A 180 26.38 -7.25 10.93
CA THR A 180 27.71 -6.79 11.37
C THR A 180 27.99 -7.06 12.85
N ASN A 181 26.97 -7.51 13.59
CA ASN A 181 26.99 -7.66 15.03
C ASN A 181 27.75 -8.91 15.49
N PHE A 182 28.38 -8.81 16.66
CA PHE A 182 29.12 -9.92 17.26
C PHE A 182 28.15 -11.01 17.73
N GLY A 183 28.20 -12.18 17.08
CA GLY A 183 27.36 -13.34 17.43
C GLY A 183 26.15 -13.54 16.53
N ALA A 184 25.98 -12.72 15.48
CA ALA A 184 24.92 -12.88 14.49
C ALA A 184 25.01 -14.22 13.74
N ALA A 185 23.86 -14.74 13.30
CA ALA A 185 23.80 -15.96 12.50
C ALA A 185 24.58 -15.81 11.17
N GLN A 186 25.09 -16.92 10.63
CA GLN A 186 25.98 -16.88 9.46
C GLN A 186 25.27 -16.41 8.18
N ASP A 187 23.96 -16.59 8.13
CA ASP A 187 23.03 -16.19 7.07
C ASP A 187 22.23 -14.92 7.40
N CYS A 188 22.51 -14.27 8.54
CA CYS A 188 21.80 -13.08 8.97
C CYS A 188 21.95 -11.92 7.96
N LYS A 189 20.81 -11.30 7.64
CA LYS A 189 20.71 -10.11 6.77
C LYS A 189 20.12 -8.94 7.55
N GLU A 190 20.59 -7.74 7.25
CA GLU A 190 20.08 -6.50 7.83
C GLU A 190 19.90 -5.43 6.74
N VAL A 191 18.88 -4.59 6.93
CA VAL A 191 18.57 -3.43 6.09
C VAL A 191 18.51 -2.19 6.99
N PRO A 192 18.80 -0.98 6.48
CA PRO A 192 18.65 0.21 7.29
C PRO A 192 17.17 0.41 7.63
N VAL A 193 16.86 0.92 8.83
CA VAL A 193 15.46 1.19 9.23
C VAL A 193 14.79 2.21 8.32
N SER A 194 15.56 3.05 7.61
CA SER A 194 15.07 4.05 6.65
C SER A 194 14.49 3.48 5.35
N VAL A 195 14.54 2.16 5.15
CA VAL A 195 13.97 1.50 3.95
C VAL A 195 12.46 1.70 3.92
N THR A 196 11.94 1.95 2.71
CA THR A 196 10.53 2.31 2.46
C THR A 196 9.74 1.18 1.80
N ASP A 197 10.21 -0.06 1.84
CA ASP A 197 9.44 -1.20 1.35
C ASP A 197 8.16 -1.34 2.20
N ASP A 198 7.04 -1.53 1.52
CA ASP A 198 5.76 -1.85 2.14
C ASP A 198 5.90 -3.15 2.94
N MET A 199 5.28 -3.19 4.12
CA MET A 199 5.37 -4.33 5.04
C MET A 199 4.02 -4.69 5.64
N GLU A 200 3.95 -5.93 6.13
CA GLU A 200 2.78 -6.52 6.78
C GLU A 200 3.22 -7.19 8.07
N ILE A 201 2.41 -7.06 9.12
CA ILE A 201 2.56 -7.85 10.34
C ILE A 201 1.23 -8.55 10.60
N SER A 202 1.32 -9.86 10.77
CA SER A 202 0.17 -10.72 10.99
C SER A 202 0.28 -11.39 12.36
N LEU A 203 -0.83 -11.43 13.07
CA LEU A 203 -1.07 -12.23 14.24
C LEU A 203 -2.11 -13.28 13.89
N GLY A 204 -1.86 -14.52 14.28
CA GLY A 204 -2.83 -15.59 14.15
C GLY A 204 -2.68 -16.64 15.23
N LEU A 205 -3.34 -17.78 15.03
CA LEU A 205 -3.21 -18.94 15.89
C LEU A 205 -1.85 -19.64 15.69
N ALA A 206 -1.12 -19.86 16.79
CA ALA A 206 0.14 -20.58 16.77
C ALA A 206 -0.06 -22.07 16.41
N ASP A 207 0.94 -22.64 15.73
CA ASP A 207 0.91 -24.03 15.29
C ASP A 207 0.65 -25.03 16.43
N GLY A 208 -0.41 -25.82 16.28
CA GLY A 208 -0.77 -26.88 17.24
C GLY A 208 -1.56 -26.40 18.46
N GLN A 209 -1.92 -25.11 18.53
CA GLN A 209 -2.80 -24.55 19.55
C GLN A 209 -4.25 -24.57 19.11
N SER A 210 -5.17 -24.40 20.07
CA SER A 210 -6.62 -24.41 19.82
C SER A 210 -7.26 -23.04 19.82
N ASN A 211 -6.66 -22.06 20.50
CA ASN A 211 -7.19 -20.71 20.66
C ASN A 211 -6.03 -19.75 21.00
N ASN A 212 -6.18 -18.48 20.67
CA ASN A 212 -5.21 -17.42 21.01
C ASN A 212 -5.84 -16.25 21.78
N VAL A 213 -7.15 -16.30 22.01
CA VAL A 213 -7.91 -15.38 22.85
C VAL A 213 -8.87 -16.18 23.76
N ARG A 214 -9.16 -15.63 24.94
CA ARG A 214 -10.09 -16.21 25.94
C ARG A 214 -10.78 -15.13 26.77
N TRP A 215 -11.88 -15.49 27.43
CA TRP A 215 -12.61 -14.65 28.38
C TRP A 215 -13.37 -15.54 29.36
N ASP A 216 -14.01 -14.97 30.39
CA ASP A 216 -14.85 -15.76 31.30
C ASP A 216 -16.08 -16.31 30.55
N GLN A 217 -16.36 -17.61 30.65
CA GLN A 217 -17.49 -18.20 29.94
C GLN A 217 -18.80 -17.47 30.25
N LEU A 218 -19.52 -17.04 29.20
CA LEU A 218 -20.86 -16.48 29.36
C LEU A 218 -21.82 -17.54 29.93
N ASN A 219 -22.54 -17.21 31.02
CA ASN A 219 -23.36 -18.20 31.73
C ASN A 219 -24.47 -18.79 30.86
N ASN A 220 -25.04 -17.96 29.97
CA ASN A 220 -26.10 -18.33 29.05
C ASN A 220 -25.59 -18.60 27.62
N GLN A 221 -24.28 -18.54 27.37
CA GLN A 221 -23.68 -18.89 26.06
C GLN A 221 -24.38 -18.19 24.88
N GLY A 222 -24.64 -16.88 25.02
CA GLY A 222 -25.31 -16.06 24.01
C GLY A 222 -26.84 -16.19 23.93
N VAL A 223 -27.47 -17.10 24.67
CA VAL A 223 -28.94 -17.35 24.63
C VAL A 223 -29.77 -16.25 25.31
N SER A 224 -29.13 -15.35 26.04
CA SER A 224 -29.75 -14.15 26.59
C SER A 224 -29.12 -12.92 25.96
N ASN A 225 -29.79 -11.78 26.04
CA ASN A 225 -29.21 -10.52 25.58
C ASN A 225 -27.81 -10.30 26.17
N PHE A 226 -26.92 -9.79 25.34
CA PHE A 226 -25.58 -9.41 25.74
C PHE A 226 -25.12 -8.20 24.92
N THR A 227 -24.14 -7.49 25.45
CA THR A 227 -23.51 -6.34 24.80
C THR A 227 -22.05 -6.68 24.54
N ILE A 228 -21.55 -6.33 23.35
CA ILE A 228 -20.11 -6.17 23.10
C ILE A 228 -19.76 -4.69 23.23
N GLY A 229 -18.77 -4.39 24.06
CA GLY A 229 -18.12 -3.09 24.16
C GLY A 229 -16.81 -3.11 23.40
N LEU A 230 -16.56 -2.06 22.61
CA LEU A 230 -15.31 -1.86 21.89
C LEU A 230 -14.80 -0.43 22.14
N ASN A 231 -13.56 -0.30 22.60
CA ASN A 231 -12.89 0.99 22.71
C ASN A 231 -12.08 1.29 21.44
N ILE A 232 -12.58 2.20 20.62
CA ILE A 232 -11.99 2.56 19.32
C ILE A 232 -11.03 3.75 19.38
N THR A 233 -10.69 4.22 20.57
CA THR A 233 -9.83 5.40 20.75
C THR A 233 -8.46 5.15 20.11
N ASN A 234 -7.99 6.07 19.26
CA ASN A 234 -6.74 5.96 18.48
C ASN A 234 -6.68 4.87 17.40
N MET A 235 -7.76 4.14 17.12
CA MET A 235 -7.80 3.17 16.01
C MET A 235 -8.03 3.89 14.67
N SER A 236 -6.96 4.19 13.94
CA SER A 236 -7.03 4.80 12.61
C SER A 236 -7.24 3.74 11.53
N ASN A 237 -8.27 3.89 10.69
CA ASN A 237 -8.52 3.02 9.53
C ASN A 237 -8.41 1.51 9.83
N ALA A 238 -9.32 0.99 10.65
CA ALA A 238 -9.36 -0.41 11.05
C ALA A 238 -10.73 -1.05 10.79
N ALA A 239 -10.74 -2.37 10.57
CA ALA A 239 -11.94 -3.17 10.47
C ALA A 239 -11.94 -4.25 11.55
N LEU A 240 -13.01 -4.34 12.33
CA LEU A 240 -13.28 -5.45 13.24
C LEU A 240 -14.36 -6.34 12.64
N VAL A 241 -14.06 -7.62 12.48
CA VAL A 241 -14.99 -8.66 12.05
C VAL A 241 -15.15 -9.65 13.20
N VAL A 242 -16.38 -9.88 13.67
CA VAL A 242 -16.67 -10.88 14.71
C VAL A 242 -17.61 -11.93 14.15
N THR A 243 -17.19 -13.19 14.16
CA THR A 243 -18.01 -14.34 13.78
C THR A 243 -18.42 -15.10 15.03
N PHE A 244 -19.73 -15.24 15.25
CA PHE A 244 -20.28 -15.95 16.40
C PHE A 244 -20.57 -17.42 16.07
N PRO A 245 -20.59 -18.31 17.08
CA PRO A 245 -21.11 -19.66 16.94
C PRO A 245 -22.54 -19.64 16.40
N VAL A 246 -22.92 -20.69 15.66
CA VAL A 246 -24.28 -20.84 15.15
C VAL A 246 -25.27 -20.87 16.31
N LEU A 247 -26.02 -19.77 16.47
CA LEU A 247 -27.02 -19.63 17.51
C LEU A 247 -28.34 -19.13 16.92
N SER A 248 -29.39 -19.93 17.08
CA SER A 248 -30.69 -19.64 16.48
C SER A 248 -31.27 -18.33 16.99
N GLY A 249 -31.58 -17.42 16.05
CA GLY A 249 -32.20 -16.13 16.33
C GLY A 249 -31.25 -15.05 16.83
N LEU A 250 -29.95 -15.34 16.95
CA LEU A 250 -28.93 -14.38 17.37
C LEU A 250 -28.80 -13.27 16.33
N ARG A 251 -29.16 -12.05 16.69
CA ARG A 251 -29.01 -10.85 15.86
C ARG A 251 -28.60 -9.65 16.70
N MET A 252 -27.99 -8.66 16.04
CA MET A 252 -27.87 -7.33 16.64
C MET A 252 -29.24 -6.64 16.61
N TYR A 253 -29.63 -5.98 17.70
CA TYR A 253 -30.88 -5.21 17.74
C TYR A 253 -30.71 -3.74 18.14
N ASP A 254 -29.55 -3.36 18.70
CA ASP A 254 -29.25 -1.96 19.02
C ASP A 254 -27.74 -1.70 18.90
N PHE A 255 -27.41 -0.47 18.53
CA PHE A 255 -26.05 0.03 18.41
C PHE A 255 -25.98 1.45 18.96
N ARG A 256 -24.90 1.74 19.68
CA ARG A 256 -24.66 3.08 20.22
C ARG A 256 -23.18 3.39 20.27
N THR A 257 -22.86 4.60 19.87
CA THR A 257 -21.54 5.20 20.06
C THR A 257 -21.62 6.20 21.20
N THR A 258 -20.60 6.24 22.04
CA THR A 258 -20.47 7.24 23.11
C THR A 258 -19.09 7.87 23.07
N ASP A 259 -19.04 9.14 23.45
CA ASP A 259 -17.81 9.89 23.64
C ASP A 259 -17.68 10.43 25.07
N ASN A 260 -16.49 10.91 25.41
CA ASN A 260 -16.22 11.60 26.67
C ASN A 260 -16.57 13.10 26.64
N ALA A 261 -17.18 13.60 25.56
CA ALA A 261 -17.54 15.00 25.33
C ALA A 261 -16.41 15.99 25.69
N PRO A 262 -15.27 15.97 24.97
CA PRO A 262 -14.14 16.84 25.26
C PRO A 262 -14.50 18.34 25.09
N ASP A 263 -13.76 19.21 25.78
CA ASP A 263 -13.96 20.67 25.70
C ASP A 263 -13.70 21.22 24.28
N SER A 264 -12.96 20.48 23.44
CA SER A 264 -12.74 20.78 22.02
C SER A 264 -14.04 20.77 21.20
N GLY A 265 -15.06 20.03 21.66
CA GLY A 265 -16.31 19.79 20.94
C GLY A 265 -16.22 18.68 19.88
N ASP A 266 -15.14 17.91 19.86
CA ASP A 266 -15.01 16.72 19.01
C ASP A 266 -15.98 15.61 19.47
N THR A 267 -16.46 14.79 18.54
CA THR A 267 -17.49 13.76 18.78
C THR A 267 -17.24 12.52 17.94
N CYS A 268 -17.79 11.37 18.37
CA CYS A 268 -17.70 10.11 17.63
C CYS A 268 -18.93 9.85 16.74
N ASP A 269 -19.70 10.88 16.41
CA ASP A 269 -20.96 10.78 15.64
C ASP A 269 -20.74 10.32 14.18
N ASN A 270 -19.51 10.38 13.69
CA ASN A 270 -19.12 9.91 12.35
C ASN A 270 -18.94 8.39 12.25
N ILE A 271 -18.94 7.68 13.38
CA ILE A 271 -18.82 6.22 13.40
C ILE A 271 -20.10 5.60 12.88
N GLY A 272 -19.99 4.89 11.76
CA GLY A 272 -21.11 4.22 11.11
C GLY A 272 -21.64 3.04 11.91
N THR A 273 -22.91 2.70 11.66
CA THR A 273 -23.52 1.49 12.18
C THR A 273 -22.75 0.24 11.70
N PRO A 274 -22.56 -0.77 12.55
CA PRO A 274 -22.03 -2.05 12.15
C PRO A 274 -22.94 -2.69 11.10
N SER A 275 -22.35 -3.46 10.18
CA SER A 275 -23.09 -4.35 9.30
C SER A 275 -23.12 -5.76 9.89
N SER A 276 -24.22 -6.48 9.69
CA SER A 276 -24.34 -7.87 10.12
C SER A 276 -24.83 -8.74 8.98
N THR A 277 -24.27 -9.93 8.86
CA THR A 277 -24.57 -10.90 7.79
C THR A 277 -24.66 -12.29 8.39
N TYR A 278 -25.46 -13.16 7.79
CA TYR A 278 -25.47 -14.58 8.15
C TYR A 278 -24.65 -15.36 7.15
N LEU A 279 -23.70 -16.14 7.65
CA LEU A 279 -22.90 -17.05 6.86
C LEU A 279 -23.76 -18.25 6.40
N PRO A 280 -23.33 -19.01 5.37
CA PRO A 280 -24.11 -20.14 4.84
C PRO A 280 -24.44 -21.25 5.84
N ASP A 281 -23.68 -21.35 6.93
CA ASP A 281 -23.90 -22.27 8.03
C ASP A 281 -24.86 -21.74 9.11
N GLY A 282 -25.29 -20.48 9.00
CA GLY A 282 -26.18 -19.79 9.93
C GLY A 282 -25.47 -19.03 11.05
N ALA A 283 -24.13 -18.95 11.03
CA ALA A 283 -23.38 -18.12 11.96
C ALA A 283 -23.61 -16.62 11.67
N LEU A 284 -23.73 -15.80 12.73
CA LEU A 284 -23.80 -14.35 12.60
C LEU A 284 -22.37 -13.80 12.46
N GLN A 285 -22.11 -13.07 11.39
CA GLN A 285 -20.89 -12.30 11.21
C GLN A 285 -21.20 -10.81 11.30
N LEU A 286 -20.44 -10.11 12.12
CA LEU A 286 -20.53 -8.68 12.38
C LEU A 286 -19.29 -7.98 11.80
N THR A 287 -19.47 -6.85 11.12
CA THR A 287 -18.36 -6.00 10.68
C THR A 287 -18.54 -4.58 11.17
N GLN A 288 -17.53 -4.05 11.85
CA GLN A 288 -17.44 -2.64 12.27
C GLN A 288 -16.21 -2.00 11.63
N LEU A 289 -16.44 -0.97 10.82
CA LEU A 289 -15.38 -0.11 10.29
C LEU A 289 -15.12 1.06 11.23
N VAL A 290 -13.85 1.34 11.48
CA VAL A 290 -13.41 2.34 12.45
C VAL A 290 -12.38 3.25 11.79
N SER A 291 -12.57 4.56 11.92
CA SER A 291 -11.57 5.54 11.52
C SER A 291 -11.50 6.66 12.55
N PHE A 292 -10.45 6.66 13.36
CA PHE A 292 -10.19 7.65 14.38
C PHE A 292 -9.11 8.66 13.94
N ASP A 293 -9.34 9.95 14.17
CA ASP A 293 -8.33 11.00 13.95
C ASP A 293 -7.42 11.09 15.17
N ARG A 294 -6.19 10.56 15.04
CA ARG A 294 -5.19 10.54 16.13
C ARG A 294 -4.72 11.93 16.56
N THR A 295 -5.08 13.01 15.84
CA THR A 295 -4.81 14.38 16.29
C THR A 295 -5.75 14.84 17.41
N GLN A 296 -6.89 14.16 17.60
CA GLN A 296 -7.87 14.40 18.65
C GLN A 296 -7.48 13.69 19.96
N TRP A 297 -6.41 14.18 20.57
CA TRP A 297 -5.75 13.56 21.74
C TRP A 297 -6.61 13.47 23.02
N ASP A 298 -7.69 14.25 23.12
CA ASP A 298 -8.60 14.24 24.28
C ASP A 298 -9.93 13.51 24.02
N LEU A 299 -10.19 13.05 22.80
CA LEU A 299 -11.40 12.31 22.44
C LEU A 299 -11.24 10.83 22.82
N ILE A 300 -12.24 10.27 23.51
CA ILE A 300 -12.36 8.84 23.81
C ILE A 300 -13.67 8.35 23.21
N CYS A 301 -13.60 7.33 22.37
CA CYS A 301 -14.75 6.78 21.67
C CYS A 301 -14.98 5.32 22.09
N ASN A 302 -16.22 4.99 22.47
CA ASN A 302 -16.65 3.62 22.73
C ASN A 302 -17.87 3.26 21.91
N ILE A 303 -17.87 2.05 21.38
CA ILE A 303 -18.97 1.43 20.66
C ILE A 303 -19.60 0.37 21.57
N PHE A 304 -20.93 0.32 21.61
CA PHE A 304 -21.67 -0.78 22.22
C PHE A 304 -22.66 -1.37 21.22
N MET A 305 -22.59 -2.69 21.08
CA MET A 305 -23.41 -3.47 20.16
C MET A 305 -24.22 -4.46 20.99
N ASP A 306 -25.55 -4.36 20.93
CA ASP A 306 -26.44 -5.25 21.67
C ASP A 306 -27.00 -6.36 20.80
N PHE A 307 -26.93 -7.55 21.35
CA PHE A 307 -27.38 -8.78 20.71
C PHE A 307 -28.54 -9.39 21.47
N THR A 308 -29.42 -10.04 20.73
CA THR A 308 -30.54 -10.79 21.29
C THR A 308 -30.80 -12.05 20.48
N THR A 309 -31.33 -13.06 21.15
CA THR A 309 -31.94 -14.25 20.56
C THR A 309 -33.44 -14.28 20.81
N GLU A 310 -34.01 -13.24 21.41
CA GLU A 310 -35.45 -13.14 21.65
C GLU A 310 -36.16 -13.02 20.31
N VAL A 311 -37.12 -13.92 20.07
CA VAL A 311 -37.95 -13.88 18.87
C VAL A 311 -38.66 -12.52 18.83
N PRO A 312 -38.52 -11.71 17.77
CA PRO A 312 -39.24 -10.45 17.67
C PRO A 312 -40.75 -10.72 17.72
N GLU A 313 -41.52 -9.84 18.38
CA GLU A 313 -42.97 -10.05 18.52
C GLU A 313 -43.70 -10.10 17.16
N VAL A 314 -43.10 -9.48 16.14
CA VAL A 314 -43.48 -9.55 14.73
C VAL A 314 -42.19 -9.61 13.91
N ASN A 315 -42.03 -10.63 13.07
CA ASN A 315 -41.00 -10.63 12.04
C ASN A 315 -41.63 -10.07 10.75
N ASP A 316 -41.28 -8.84 10.41
CA ASP A 316 -41.73 -8.22 9.16
C ASP A 316 -40.90 -8.75 7.99
N VAL A 317 -41.48 -8.79 6.79
CA VAL A 317 -40.75 -9.25 5.60
C VAL A 317 -39.97 -8.11 4.99
N PRO A 318 -38.72 -8.32 4.54
CA PRO A 318 -37.96 -7.30 3.84
C PRO A 318 -38.70 -6.74 2.63
N VAL A 319 -38.61 -5.43 2.43
CA VAL A 319 -39.33 -4.73 1.36
C VAL A 319 -38.35 -4.12 0.37
N TRP A 320 -38.54 -4.41 -0.91
CA TRP A 320 -37.82 -3.72 -1.98
C TRP A 320 -38.09 -2.21 -1.97
N THR A 321 -37.03 -1.42 -2.11
CA THR A 321 -37.11 0.04 -2.26
C THR A 321 -37.31 0.44 -3.73
N SER A 322 -37.32 1.75 -4.00
CA SER A 322 -37.28 2.27 -5.37
C SER A 322 -35.89 2.27 -6.02
N ALA A 323 -34.83 1.98 -5.26
CA ALA A 323 -33.45 1.95 -5.76
C ALA A 323 -33.06 0.60 -6.38
N VAL A 324 -33.83 -0.46 -6.10
CA VAL A 324 -33.61 -1.79 -6.68
C VAL A 324 -33.66 -1.75 -8.21
N PRO A 325 -32.78 -2.48 -8.92
CA PRO A 325 -32.89 -2.65 -10.36
C PRO A 325 -34.26 -3.18 -10.79
N GLU A 326 -34.75 -2.70 -11.92
CA GLU A 326 -36.04 -3.11 -12.45
C GLU A 326 -36.08 -4.64 -12.69
N ASN A 327 -37.26 -5.22 -12.58
CA ASN A 327 -37.45 -6.63 -12.93
C ASN A 327 -37.13 -6.84 -14.43
N GLY A 328 -36.31 -7.84 -14.74
CA GLY A 328 -35.80 -8.09 -16.09
C GLY A 328 -34.51 -7.34 -16.44
N THR A 329 -33.89 -6.64 -15.47
CA THR A 329 -32.55 -6.05 -15.64
C THR A 329 -31.52 -7.13 -16.02
N ARG A 330 -30.62 -6.79 -16.95
CA ARG A 330 -29.48 -7.63 -17.33
C ARG A 330 -28.22 -7.18 -16.58
N ILE A 331 -27.44 -8.13 -16.10
CA ILE A 331 -26.23 -7.91 -15.32
C ILE A 331 -25.05 -8.56 -16.05
N GLY A 332 -24.03 -7.76 -16.35
CA GLY A 332 -22.85 -8.20 -17.07
C GLY A 332 -21.84 -8.94 -16.19
N THR A 333 -21.16 -9.91 -16.77
CA THR A 333 -20.06 -10.66 -16.13
C THR A 333 -18.86 -10.79 -17.09
N ASN A 334 -17.69 -11.17 -16.57
CA ASN A 334 -16.52 -11.60 -17.35
C ASN A 334 -16.16 -13.10 -17.16
N GLY A 335 -17.03 -13.87 -16.49
CA GLY A 335 -16.73 -15.24 -16.08
C GLY A 335 -16.05 -15.30 -14.71
N GLY A 336 -16.14 -16.45 -14.03
CA GLY A 336 -15.65 -16.56 -12.65
C GLY A 336 -16.45 -15.67 -11.70
N THR A 337 -15.79 -15.15 -10.67
CA THR A 337 -16.40 -14.25 -9.68
C THR A 337 -16.32 -12.80 -10.17
N THR A 338 -17.47 -12.18 -10.38
CA THR A 338 -17.59 -10.79 -10.86
C THR A 338 -18.41 -9.96 -9.87
N MET A 339 -17.88 -8.80 -9.46
CA MET A 339 -18.65 -7.81 -8.71
C MET A 339 -19.68 -7.14 -9.62
N PHE A 340 -20.93 -7.04 -9.18
CA PHE A 340 -21.99 -6.39 -9.96
C PHE A 340 -22.66 -5.21 -9.25
N ALA A 341 -22.48 -5.05 -7.94
CA ALA A 341 -22.88 -3.85 -7.22
C ALA A 341 -22.00 -3.64 -6.00
N GLU A 342 -21.60 -2.40 -5.75
CA GLU A 342 -20.95 -2.00 -4.50
C GLU A 342 -21.95 -2.00 -3.36
N ALA A 343 -21.46 -2.18 -2.12
CA ALA A 343 -22.27 -2.20 -0.91
C ALA A 343 -23.14 -0.95 -0.78
N GLU A 344 -22.58 0.24 -1.06
CA GLU A 344 -23.30 1.51 -0.99
C GLU A 344 -24.57 1.51 -1.87
N VAL A 345 -24.47 0.93 -3.07
CA VAL A 345 -25.59 0.86 -4.02
C VAL A 345 -26.54 -0.29 -3.69
N GLY A 346 -25.99 -1.47 -3.42
CA GLY A 346 -26.76 -2.70 -3.21
C GLY A 346 -27.58 -2.69 -1.93
N ASN A 347 -27.03 -2.14 -0.83
CA ASN A 347 -27.73 -2.06 0.45
C ASN A 347 -28.98 -1.16 0.40
N GLN A 348 -29.06 -0.26 -0.58
CA GLN A 348 -30.24 0.57 -0.80
C GLN A 348 -31.39 -0.18 -1.46
N TRP A 349 -31.20 -1.40 -1.98
CA TRP A 349 -32.21 -2.09 -2.80
C TRP A 349 -33.40 -2.62 -2.00
N ALA A 350 -33.21 -3.03 -0.76
CA ALA A 350 -34.30 -3.40 0.14
C ALA A 350 -34.08 -2.77 1.51
N SER A 351 -35.12 -2.82 2.34
CA SER A 351 -35.11 -2.35 3.71
C SER A 351 -35.87 -3.32 4.59
N ASP A 352 -35.33 -3.57 5.76
CA ASP A 352 -35.96 -4.36 6.81
C ASP A 352 -35.46 -3.85 8.17
N ASP A 353 -36.28 -3.99 9.21
CA ASP A 353 -35.95 -3.54 10.57
C ASP A 353 -34.88 -4.44 11.23
N ASP A 354 -34.82 -5.73 10.85
CA ASP A 354 -33.84 -6.71 11.32
C ASP A 354 -32.67 -6.88 10.32
N GLY A 355 -32.65 -6.11 9.23
CA GLY A 355 -31.65 -6.23 8.15
C GLY A 355 -32.03 -7.28 7.10
N TRP A 356 -31.27 -7.36 6.00
CA TRP A 356 -31.60 -8.25 4.90
C TRP A 356 -30.37 -8.72 4.12
N SER A 357 -30.48 -9.84 3.43
CA SER A 357 -29.54 -10.32 2.43
C SER A 357 -30.25 -10.65 1.12
N LEU A 358 -29.51 -10.64 0.01
CA LEU A 358 -30.04 -10.98 -1.30
C LEU A 358 -29.93 -12.49 -1.53
N ASP A 359 -31.05 -13.19 -1.56
CA ASP A 359 -31.10 -14.58 -2.01
C ASP A 359 -31.56 -14.67 -3.47
N CYS A 360 -30.83 -15.44 -4.27
CA CYS A 360 -31.07 -15.60 -5.70
C CYS A 360 -30.95 -17.06 -6.11
N THR A 361 -32.04 -17.62 -6.62
CA THR A 361 -32.06 -18.97 -7.19
C THR A 361 -31.87 -18.91 -8.71
N PHE A 362 -30.77 -19.49 -9.20
CA PHE A 362 -30.46 -19.56 -10.63
C PHE A 362 -31.16 -20.72 -11.34
N ASP A 363 -31.50 -20.51 -12.61
CA ASP A 363 -32.09 -21.53 -13.49
C ASP A 363 -31.07 -22.53 -14.06
N ALA A 364 -29.77 -22.25 -13.89
CA ALA A 364 -28.66 -23.08 -14.30
C ALA A 364 -27.77 -23.46 -13.11
N GLU A 365 -27.25 -24.69 -13.12
CA GLU A 365 -26.34 -25.17 -12.09
C GLU A 365 -24.99 -24.44 -12.12
N GLY A 366 -24.38 -24.28 -10.95
CA GLY A 366 -23.03 -23.72 -10.78
C GLY A 366 -22.96 -22.20 -10.66
N TRP A 367 -24.09 -21.49 -10.81
CA TRP A 367 -24.18 -20.07 -10.51
C TRP A 367 -24.50 -19.82 -9.04
N SER A 368 -23.91 -18.78 -8.46
CA SER A 368 -24.19 -18.33 -7.10
C SER A 368 -24.00 -16.83 -6.95
N ILE A 369 -24.62 -16.25 -5.92
CA ILE A 369 -24.35 -14.89 -5.46
C ILE A 369 -23.71 -14.97 -4.08
N SER A 370 -22.86 -14.00 -3.79
CA SER A 370 -22.16 -13.85 -2.51
C SER A 370 -21.89 -12.38 -2.25
N THR A 371 -21.68 -12.03 -0.98
CA THR A 371 -21.19 -10.71 -0.58
C THR A 371 -19.81 -10.84 0.07
N ASN A 372 -18.95 -9.83 -0.08
CA ASN A 372 -17.68 -9.76 0.68
C ASN A 372 -17.91 -9.10 2.06
N VAL A 373 -16.82 -8.95 2.83
CA VAL A 373 -16.82 -8.31 4.16
C VAL A 373 -17.25 -6.83 4.14
N LEU A 374 -17.13 -6.16 2.98
CA LEU A 374 -17.57 -4.77 2.79
C LEU A 374 -19.07 -4.68 2.43
N GLY A 375 -19.70 -5.79 2.06
CA GLY A 375 -21.08 -5.86 1.59
C GLY A 375 -21.25 -5.72 0.07
N ASP A 376 -20.17 -5.78 -0.71
CA ASP A 376 -20.24 -5.73 -2.17
C ASP A 376 -20.82 -7.04 -2.72
N PHE A 377 -21.65 -6.94 -3.75
CA PHE A 377 -22.36 -8.06 -4.34
C PHE A 377 -21.59 -8.67 -5.52
N PHE A 378 -21.36 -9.98 -5.43
CA PHE A 378 -20.67 -10.77 -6.44
C PHE A 378 -21.58 -11.85 -7.00
N VAL A 379 -21.39 -12.15 -8.28
CA VAL A 379 -21.94 -13.33 -8.94
C VAL A 379 -20.79 -14.23 -9.36
N THR A 380 -20.94 -15.53 -9.16
CA THR A 380 -19.98 -16.54 -9.64
C THR A 380 -20.59 -17.25 -10.84
N GLN A 381 -19.93 -17.15 -11.98
CA GLN A 381 -20.29 -17.82 -13.23
C GLN A 381 -19.45 -19.10 -13.43
N PRO A 382 -20.07 -20.26 -13.66
CA PRO A 382 -19.35 -21.49 -13.99
C PRO A 382 -18.84 -21.46 -15.44
N GLU A 383 -17.68 -22.07 -15.71
CA GLU A 383 -17.10 -22.14 -17.06
C GLU A 383 -18.02 -22.79 -18.10
N SER A 384 -18.94 -23.67 -17.68
CA SER A 384 -19.85 -24.39 -18.55
C SER A 384 -21.06 -23.58 -19.03
N SER A 385 -21.27 -22.37 -18.50
CA SER A 385 -22.41 -21.52 -18.87
C SER A 385 -21.96 -20.09 -19.18
N THR A 386 -22.59 -19.47 -20.18
CA THR A 386 -22.36 -18.07 -20.57
C THR A 386 -23.43 -17.10 -20.07
N SER A 387 -24.58 -17.63 -19.62
CA SER A 387 -25.66 -16.84 -19.02
C SER A 387 -26.61 -17.71 -18.19
N SER A 388 -27.31 -17.09 -17.24
CA SER A 388 -28.36 -17.72 -16.45
C SER A 388 -29.34 -16.66 -15.93
N THR A 389 -30.59 -17.05 -15.72
CA THR A 389 -31.59 -16.20 -15.09
C THR A 389 -31.70 -16.57 -13.62
N ALA A 390 -31.67 -15.58 -12.73
CA ALA A 390 -31.92 -15.78 -11.32
C ALA A 390 -33.26 -15.17 -10.91
N THR A 391 -33.96 -15.85 -10.01
CA THR A 391 -35.10 -15.30 -9.27
C THR A 391 -34.61 -14.90 -7.89
N CYS A 392 -34.66 -13.60 -7.61
CA CYS A 392 -34.08 -12.97 -6.45
C CYS A 392 -35.13 -12.37 -5.52
N HIS A 393 -34.89 -12.44 -4.23
CA HIS A 393 -35.70 -11.84 -3.18
C HIS A 393 -34.82 -11.42 -2.00
N PRO A 394 -35.22 -10.39 -1.24
CA PRO A 394 -34.55 -10.07 -0.01
C PRO A 394 -35.06 -11.02 1.08
N VAL A 395 -34.14 -11.53 1.90
CA VAL A 395 -34.45 -12.43 3.02
C VAL A 395 -33.88 -11.83 4.30
N ASP A 396 -34.69 -11.81 5.34
CA ASP A 396 -34.24 -11.36 6.66
C ASP A 396 -33.43 -12.47 7.35
N PRO A 397 -32.64 -12.11 8.37
CA PRO A 397 -32.00 -13.04 9.30
C PRO A 397 -32.81 -14.21 9.86
N LEU A 398 -34.12 -14.02 10.02
CA LEU A 398 -35.07 -14.96 10.60
C LEU A 398 -35.74 -15.83 9.51
N GLY A 399 -35.35 -15.66 8.25
CA GLY A 399 -35.79 -16.38 7.08
C GLY A 399 -37.13 -15.92 6.51
N ALA A 400 -37.68 -14.76 6.89
CA ALA A 400 -38.87 -14.25 6.21
C ALA A 400 -38.52 -13.50 4.92
N THR A 401 -39.42 -13.68 3.97
CA THR A 401 -39.31 -13.22 2.58
C THR A 401 -40.71 -13.11 2.00
N ASP A 402 -40.90 -12.19 1.06
CA ASP A 402 -42.11 -12.13 0.24
C ASP A 402 -41.92 -12.92 -1.07
N GLU A 403 -42.30 -14.20 -1.04
CA GLU A 403 -42.26 -15.10 -2.21
C GLU A 403 -43.08 -14.58 -3.41
N ASN A 404 -44.01 -13.62 -3.22
CA ASN A 404 -44.82 -13.06 -4.30
C ASN A 404 -44.20 -11.81 -4.93
N ASN A 405 -43.12 -11.27 -4.36
CA ASN A 405 -42.48 -10.04 -4.82
C ASN A 405 -41.00 -10.26 -5.13
N THR A 406 -40.73 -11.09 -6.13
CA THR A 406 -39.37 -11.39 -6.59
C THR A 406 -38.89 -10.44 -7.69
N ARG A 407 -37.58 -10.41 -7.93
CA ARG A 407 -36.94 -9.82 -9.12
C ARG A 407 -36.30 -10.91 -9.94
N MET A 408 -36.59 -10.98 -11.22
CA MET A 408 -35.91 -11.85 -12.16
C MET A 408 -34.84 -11.03 -12.88
N TRP A 409 -33.58 -11.42 -12.71
CA TRP A 409 -32.46 -10.80 -13.42
C TRP A 409 -31.76 -11.84 -14.27
N THR A 410 -31.18 -11.40 -15.39
CA THR A 410 -30.37 -12.28 -16.23
C THR A 410 -28.92 -11.86 -16.10
N PHE A 411 -28.07 -12.82 -15.76
CA PHE A 411 -26.62 -12.65 -15.67
C PHE A 411 -25.97 -13.27 -16.89
N GLY A 412 -24.89 -12.69 -17.39
CA GLY A 412 -24.16 -13.28 -18.48
C GLY A 412 -22.96 -12.49 -18.96
N THR A 413 -22.08 -13.20 -19.66
CA THR A 413 -20.88 -12.61 -20.25
C THR A 413 -21.29 -11.64 -21.35
N LEU A 414 -20.88 -10.37 -21.27
CA LEU A 414 -21.28 -9.33 -22.24
C LEU A 414 -20.52 -9.41 -23.56
N PHE A 415 -19.20 -9.57 -23.46
CA PHE A 415 -18.28 -9.56 -24.59
C PHE A 415 -17.01 -10.34 -24.24
N THR A 416 -16.25 -10.69 -25.27
CA THR A 416 -14.84 -11.07 -25.16
C THR A 416 -13.99 -9.99 -25.82
N SER A 417 -12.74 -9.83 -25.39
CA SER A 417 -11.87 -8.79 -25.93
C SER A 417 -10.46 -9.28 -26.20
N THR A 418 -9.83 -8.64 -27.17
CA THR A 418 -8.39 -8.74 -27.45
C THR A 418 -7.85 -7.34 -27.67
N ALA A 419 -6.56 -7.12 -27.46
CA ALA A 419 -5.96 -5.81 -27.74
C ALA A 419 -4.61 -5.95 -28.44
N VAL A 420 -4.31 -4.96 -29.28
CA VAL A 420 -3.03 -4.84 -30.00
C VAL A 420 -2.51 -3.43 -29.83
N VAL A 421 -1.24 -3.30 -29.44
CA VAL A 421 -0.55 -2.01 -29.29
C VAL A 421 -0.03 -1.54 -30.65
N SER A 422 -0.12 -0.24 -30.93
CA SER A 422 0.41 0.34 -32.16
C SER A 422 1.94 0.28 -32.21
N GLU A 423 2.50 0.24 -33.41
CA GLU A 423 3.97 0.14 -33.61
C GLU A 423 4.74 1.32 -32.98
N ASP A 424 4.10 2.49 -32.87
CA ASP A 424 4.66 3.68 -32.23
C ASP A 424 4.44 3.75 -30.72
N GLY A 425 3.78 2.74 -30.11
CA GLY A 425 3.53 2.67 -28.67
C GLY A 425 2.53 3.70 -28.12
N LYS A 426 1.92 4.54 -28.96
CA LYS A 426 1.07 5.65 -28.51
C LYS A 426 -0.39 5.28 -28.28
N SER A 427 -0.84 4.18 -28.86
CA SER A 427 -2.24 3.76 -28.80
C SER A 427 -2.36 2.25 -28.73
N ALA A 428 -3.49 1.77 -28.23
CA ALA A 428 -3.90 0.39 -28.36
C ALA A 428 -5.27 0.30 -29.04
N VAL A 429 -5.47 -0.75 -29.82
CA VAL A 429 -6.77 -1.08 -30.40
C VAL A 429 -7.33 -2.27 -29.64
N MET A 430 -8.41 -2.03 -28.90
CA MET A 430 -9.20 -3.06 -28.24
C MET A 430 -10.29 -3.52 -29.20
N THR A 431 -10.26 -4.79 -29.60
CA THR A 431 -11.33 -5.43 -30.36
C THR A 431 -12.31 -6.07 -29.39
N VAL A 432 -13.55 -5.59 -29.37
CA VAL A 432 -14.64 -6.07 -28.52
C VAL A 432 -15.58 -6.95 -29.35
N THR A 433 -15.72 -8.22 -28.97
CA THR A 433 -16.60 -9.20 -29.64
C THR A 433 -17.82 -9.52 -28.75
N PRO A 434 -19.05 -9.14 -29.16
CA PRO A 434 -20.26 -9.39 -28.37
C PRO A 434 -20.63 -10.88 -28.32
N THR A 435 -21.27 -11.33 -27.24
CA THR A 435 -21.70 -12.73 -26.98
C THR A 435 -23.19 -12.98 -27.24
N ASP A 436 -23.89 -12.03 -27.87
CA ASP A 436 -25.36 -11.96 -28.01
C ASP A 436 -26.15 -11.79 -26.69
N PHE A 437 -25.47 -11.56 -25.57
CA PHE A 437 -26.13 -11.29 -24.29
C PHE A 437 -26.85 -9.93 -24.27
N ILE A 438 -26.34 -8.93 -24.98
CA ILE A 438 -26.99 -7.64 -25.18
C ILE A 438 -26.90 -7.29 -26.67
N ASP A 439 -28.03 -6.88 -27.26
CA ASP A 439 -28.11 -6.56 -28.70
C ASP A 439 -27.17 -5.40 -29.08
N GLN A 440 -27.10 -4.37 -28.22
CA GLN A 440 -26.28 -3.19 -28.42
C GLN A 440 -25.87 -2.56 -27.09
N PHE A 441 -24.59 -2.22 -26.96
CA PHE A 441 -24.03 -1.52 -25.80
C PHE A 441 -22.94 -0.53 -26.23
N ILE A 442 -22.61 0.41 -25.34
CA ILE A 442 -21.51 1.35 -25.50
C ILE A 442 -20.44 1.01 -24.46
N VAL A 443 -19.20 0.88 -24.91
CA VAL A 443 -18.02 0.64 -24.07
C VAL A 443 -17.20 1.92 -24.00
N TYR A 444 -16.72 2.26 -22.81
CA TYR A 444 -15.80 3.36 -22.54
C TYR A 444 -14.48 2.80 -21.95
N PRO A 445 -13.57 2.28 -22.78
CA PRO A 445 -12.34 1.65 -22.30
C PRO A 445 -11.21 2.66 -22.09
N TYR A 446 -10.31 2.37 -21.17
CA TYR A 446 -9.08 3.15 -20.94
C TYR A 446 -7.93 2.22 -20.53
N ALA A 447 -6.68 2.64 -20.79
CA ALA A 447 -5.51 1.92 -20.31
C ALA A 447 -5.26 2.25 -18.84
N MET A 448 -4.79 1.26 -18.08
CA MET A 448 -4.48 1.42 -16.66
C MET A 448 -3.17 0.71 -16.31
N GLN A 449 -2.36 1.35 -15.46
CA GLN A 449 -1.14 0.79 -14.91
C GLN A 449 -1.05 1.13 -13.41
N GLY A 450 -1.20 0.11 -12.55
CA GLY A 450 -1.40 0.33 -11.12
C GLY A 450 -2.69 1.11 -10.88
N THR A 451 -2.61 2.22 -10.13
CA THR A 451 -3.74 3.13 -9.89
C THR A 451 -3.88 4.24 -10.93
N PHE A 452 -2.94 4.33 -11.88
CA PHE A 452 -2.98 5.35 -12.91
C PHE A 452 -3.91 4.93 -14.06
N GLU A 453 -4.90 5.77 -14.35
CA GLU A 453 -5.81 5.63 -15.49
C GLU A 453 -5.42 6.63 -16.58
N ALA A 454 -5.19 6.14 -17.79
CA ALA A 454 -4.91 7.00 -18.93
C ALA A 454 -6.14 7.86 -19.24
N ALA A 455 -5.97 9.17 -19.20
CA ALA A 455 -7.02 10.12 -19.54
C ALA A 455 -7.40 9.99 -21.02
N GLY A 456 -8.68 9.70 -21.30
CA GLY A 456 -9.18 9.57 -22.66
C GLY A 456 -10.71 9.59 -22.74
N ASP A 457 -11.23 9.81 -23.95
CA ASP A 457 -12.65 9.80 -24.29
C ASP A 457 -13.01 8.65 -25.25
N ALA A 458 -12.19 7.60 -25.25
CA ALA A 458 -12.41 6.43 -26.08
C ALA A 458 -13.78 5.84 -25.79
N SER A 459 -14.55 5.64 -26.85
CA SER A 459 -15.86 5.00 -26.77
C SER A 459 -16.14 4.22 -28.05
N GLY A 460 -16.91 3.14 -27.91
CA GLY A 460 -17.32 2.31 -29.03
C GLY A 460 -18.70 1.74 -28.84
N THR A 461 -19.55 1.87 -29.85
CA THR A 461 -20.84 1.20 -29.91
C THR A 461 -20.66 -0.18 -30.52
N VAL A 462 -20.98 -1.23 -29.76
CA VAL A 462 -20.85 -2.63 -30.19
C VAL A 462 -22.25 -3.19 -30.43
N ALA A 463 -22.48 -3.79 -31.60
CA ALA A 463 -23.76 -4.40 -31.95
C ALA A 463 -23.57 -5.53 -32.99
N GLY A 464 -23.88 -6.76 -32.60
CA GLY A 464 -23.94 -7.95 -33.49
C GLY A 464 -22.65 -8.36 -34.22
N ALA A 465 -21.56 -7.61 -34.11
CA ALA A 465 -20.27 -7.89 -34.72
C ALA A 465 -19.13 -7.27 -33.88
N PRO A 466 -17.89 -7.80 -34.02
CA PRO A 466 -16.73 -7.21 -33.37
C PRO A 466 -16.53 -5.74 -33.72
N SER A 467 -16.12 -4.94 -32.76
CA SER A 467 -15.85 -3.50 -32.93
C SER A 467 -14.46 -3.16 -32.38
N ASP A 468 -13.69 -2.42 -33.17
CA ASP A 468 -12.37 -1.94 -32.78
C ASP A 468 -12.49 -0.56 -32.14
N ILE A 469 -11.92 -0.41 -30.95
CA ILE A 469 -11.92 0.82 -30.16
C ILE A 469 -10.46 1.21 -29.91
N THR A 470 -10.05 2.36 -30.43
CA THR A 470 -8.71 2.91 -30.19
C THR A 470 -8.70 3.68 -28.87
N LEU A 471 -7.79 3.32 -27.98
CA LEU A 471 -7.52 4.04 -26.72
C LEU A 471 -6.09 4.60 -26.72
N THR A 472 -5.90 5.70 -25.99
CA THR A 472 -4.60 6.36 -25.80
C THR A 472 -3.75 5.62 -24.77
N LEU A 473 -2.44 5.61 -24.99
CA LEU A 473 -1.43 5.14 -24.03
C LEU A 473 -0.57 6.30 -23.49
N GLU A 474 -1.08 7.53 -23.60
CA GLU A 474 -0.46 8.70 -22.99
C GLU A 474 -0.45 8.55 -21.46
N GLY A 475 0.70 8.80 -20.84
CA GLY A 475 0.92 8.63 -19.39
C GLY A 475 1.16 7.18 -18.94
N ILE A 476 0.88 6.17 -19.76
CA ILE A 476 1.26 4.79 -19.47
C ILE A 476 2.76 4.63 -19.70
N ARG A 477 3.51 4.05 -18.76
CA ARG A 477 4.96 3.82 -18.94
C ARG A 477 5.21 2.55 -19.76
N PRO A 478 6.41 2.38 -20.37
CA PRO A 478 6.80 1.13 -21.01
C PRO A 478 6.64 -0.05 -20.04
N GLY A 479 6.11 -1.18 -20.53
CA GLY A 479 5.76 -2.32 -19.68
C GLY A 479 4.37 -2.89 -19.94
N SER A 480 3.99 -3.86 -19.10
CA SER A 480 2.63 -4.42 -19.11
C SER A 480 1.62 -3.41 -18.54
N PHE A 481 0.42 -3.42 -19.09
CA PHE A 481 -0.71 -2.61 -18.61
C PHE A 481 -2.02 -3.39 -18.78
N SER A 482 -3.04 -3.01 -18.03
CA SER A 482 -4.39 -3.58 -18.13
C SER A 482 -5.34 -2.62 -18.85
N ILE A 483 -6.49 -3.11 -19.31
CA ILE A 483 -7.55 -2.27 -19.87
C ILE A 483 -8.74 -2.28 -18.91
N GLY A 484 -9.06 -1.11 -18.39
CA GLY A 484 -10.26 -0.85 -17.60
C GLY A 484 -11.38 -0.27 -18.45
N GLY A 485 -12.59 -0.21 -17.92
CA GLY A 485 -13.67 0.52 -18.58
C GLY A 485 -15.04 0.30 -17.96
N VAL A 486 -16.00 1.06 -18.48
CA VAL A 486 -17.42 0.94 -18.13
C VAL A 486 -18.23 0.63 -19.39
N VAL A 487 -19.24 -0.22 -19.25
CA VAL A 487 -20.19 -0.57 -20.30
C VAL A 487 -21.59 -0.15 -19.91
N GLN A 488 -22.30 0.46 -20.85
CA GLN A 488 -23.67 0.92 -20.66
C GLN A 488 -24.57 0.38 -21.78
N ALA A 489 -25.78 -0.04 -21.40
CA ALA A 489 -26.83 -0.46 -22.32
C ALA A 489 -28.21 -0.15 -21.74
N SER A 490 -29.24 -0.18 -22.59
CA SER A 490 -30.63 -0.07 -22.11
C SER A 490 -31.03 -1.33 -21.34
N ASN A 491 -31.72 -1.17 -20.21
CA ASN A 491 -32.17 -2.28 -19.35
C ASN A 491 -31.01 -3.18 -18.85
N MET A 492 -29.86 -2.58 -18.62
CA MET A 492 -28.67 -3.24 -18.07
C MET A 492 -28.13 -2.40 -16.92
N LEU A 493 -27.67 -3.05 -15.86
CA LEU A 493 -26.90 -2.40 -14.82
C LEU A 493 -25.54 -1.98 -15.42
N PRO A 494 -25.04 -0.75 -15.19
CA PRO A 494 -23.71 -0.35 -15.65
C PRO A 494 -22.66 -1.37 -15.20
N TYR A 495 -21.79 -1.78 -16.13
CA TYR A 495 -20.82 -2.83 -15.88
C TYR A 495 -19.40 -2.29 -15.97
N SER A 496 -18.68 -2.31 -14.86
CA SER A 496 -17.26 -1.96 -14.80
C SER A 496 -16.40 -3.21 -14.98
N PHE A 497 -15.30 -3.10 -15.72
CA PHE A 497 -14.38 -4.21 -15.94
C PHE A 497 -12.92 -3.75 -15.88
N ILE A 498 -12.06 -4.69 -15.48
CA ILE A 498 -10.61 -4.62 -15.66
C ILE A 498 -10.19 -5.96 -16.26
N VAL A 499 -9.47 -5.91 -17.37
CA VAL A 499 -8.98 -7.10 -18.07
C VAL A 499 -7.50 -6.98 -18.38
N ASP A 500 -6.76 -8.04 -18.07
CA ASP A 500 -5.40 -8.24 -18.59
C ASP A 500 -5.49 -8.98 -19.92
N LEU A 501 -5.07 -8.30 -20.99
CA LEU A 501 -5.08 -8.84 -22.35
C LEU A 501 -3.67 -9.19 -22.84
N GLY A 502 -2.67 -9.24 -21.94
CA GLY A 502 -1.28 -9.53 -22.27
C GLY A 502 -0.65 -8.45 -23.15
N VAL A 503 -1.09 -7.20 -23.01
CA VAL A 503 -0.58 -6.06 -23.78
C VAL A 503 0.65 -5.47 -23.12
N PHE A 504 1.59 -5.04 -23.96
CA PHE A 504 2.87 -4.48 -23.54
C PHE A 504 3.16 -3.21 -24.33
N LYS A 505 3.35 -2.10 -23.63
CA LYS A 505 3.76 -0.84 -24.24
C LYS A 505 5.27 -0.88 -24.52
N PRO A 506 5.71 -0.79 -25.78
CA PRO A 506 7.14 -0.74 -26.11
C PRO A 506 7.75 0.58 -25.62
N ASN A 507 9.03 0.55 -25.26
CA ASN A 507 9.78 1.76 -24.95
C ASN A 507 10.10 2.56 -26.24
N SER A 508 9.91 3.87 -26.20
CA SER A 508 10.24 4.81 -27.27
C SER A 508 11.45 5.66 -26.91
N ALA A 509 12.51 5.60 -27.73
CA ALA A 509 13.73 6.36 -27.44
C ALA A 509 13.48 7.89 -27.33
N PRO A 510 14.27 8.61 -26.50
CA PRO A 510 14.11 10.04 -26.29
C PRO A 510 14.28 10.86 -27.57
N VAL A 511 13.60 11.99 -27.65
CA VAL A 511 13.79 12.98 -28.71
C VAL A 511 14.78 14.04 -28.25
N LEU A 512 15.87 14.20 -28.99
CA LEU A 512 16.97 15.11 -28.69
C LEU A 512 17.10 16.20 -29.77
N SER A 513 17.31 17.45 -29.34
CA SER A 513 17.58 18.59 -30.24
C SER A 513 18.60 19.55 -29.64
N VAL A 514 19.32 20.28 -30.50
CA VAL A 514 20.28 21.33 -30.13
C VAL A 514 19.78 22.66 -30.66
N ALA A 515 19.79 23.70 -29.83
CA ALA A 515 19.41 25.03 -30.23
C ALA A 515 20.57 25.75 -30.94
N VAL A 516 20.23 26.62 -31.89
CA VAL A 516 21.18 27.49 -32.58
C VAL A 516 21.25 28.85 -31.89
N ASN A 517 22.45 29.41 -31.82
CA ASN A 517 22.67 30.77 -31.33
C ASN A 517 22.27 31.83 -32.38
N PHE A 518 22.40 33.11 -32.02
CA PHE A 518 22.00 34.23 -32.88
C PHE A 518 22.76 34.28 -34.22
N ASP A 519 23.97 33.72 -34.26
CA ASP A 519 24.81 33.62 -35.45
C ASP A 519 24.51 32.38 -36.29
N GLY A 520 23.51 31.57 -35.91
CA GLY A 520 23.10 30.35 -36.60
C GLY A 520 24.01 29.14 -36.35
N ASN A 521 24.89 29.20 -35.34
CA ASN A 521 25.78 28.11 -34.96
C ASN A 521 25.21 27.31 -33.78
N ASN A 522 25.51 26.01 -33.72
CA ASN A 522 25.04 25.12 -32.64
C ASN A 522 25.75 25.37 -31.28
N ALA A 523 26.88 26.07 -31.29
CA ALA A 523 27.75 26.24 -30.14
C ALA A 523 28.13 27.70 -29.92
N THR A 524 28.25 28.08 -28.64
CA THR A 524 28.72 29.42 -28.24
C THR A 524 30.06 29.30 -27.57
N TRP A 525 31.11 29.90 -28.16
CA TRP A 525 32.47 29.82 -27.64
C TRP A 525 32.72 30.80 -26.50
N ASP A 526 33.53 30.36 -25.54
CA ASP A 526 34.08 31.23 -24.52
C ASP A 526 35.16 32.17 -25.09
N ALA A 527 35.54 33.20 -24.34
CA ALA A 527 36.52 34.18 -24.80
C ALA A 527 37.92 33.59 -25.03
N SER A 528 38.22 32.41 -24.48
CA SER A 528 39.49 31.73 -24.67
C SER A 528 39.55 30.89 -25.95
N GLY A 529 38.41 30.53 -26.53
CA GLY A 529 38.31 29.63 -27.67
C GLY A 529 38.65 28.18 -27.32
N ILE A 530 38.67 27.82 -26.03
CA ILE A 530 39.04 26.48 -25.54
C ILE A 530 37.81 25.74 -24.97
N GLN A 531 36.72 26.46 -24.71
CA GLN A 531 35.47 25.91 -24.22
C GLN A 531 34.31 26.47 -25.02
N PHE A 532 33.30 25.63 -25.26
CA PHE A 532 32.05 26.07 -25.88
C PHE A 532 30.85 25.49 -25.14
N GLU A 533 29.75 26.21 -25.20
CA GLU A 533 28.48 25.86 -24.60
C GLU A 533 27.53 25.32 -25.66
N LEU A 534 26.85 24.22 -25.33
CA LEU A 534 25.71 23.67 -26.07
C LEU A 534 24.46 23.74 -25.19
N ILE A 535 23.33 24.07 -25.82
CA ILE A 535 22.02 24.06 -25.19
C ILE A 535 21.00 23.37 -26.10
N GLY A 536 19.96 22.78 -25.52
CA GLY A 536 18.96 22.09 -26.32
C GLY A 536 17.79 21.55 -25.51
N LEU A 537 17.02 20.68 -26.17
CA LEU A 537 15.90 19.98 -25.55
C LEU A 537 16.09 18.47 -25.62
N ALA A 538 15.71 17.77 -24.56
CA ALA A 538 15.63 16.32 -24.51
C ALA A 538 14.31 15.95 -23.84
N ASN A 539 13.45 15.19 -24.53
CA ASN A 539 12.15 14.78 -24.01
C ASN A 539 11.89 13.32 -24.35
N ASP A 540 11.42 12.57 -23.37
CA ASP A 540 10.96 11.21 -23.56
C ASP A 540 9.47 11.17 -23.95
N PRO A 541 9.08 10.47 -25.03
CA PRO A 541 7.67 10.33 -25.40
C PRO A 541 6.82 9.57 -24.37
N ASP A 542 7.44 8.72 -23.56
CA ASP A 542 6.79 7.87 -22.55
C ASP A 542 6.85 8.49 -21.14
N SER A 543 7.33 9.74 -21.05
CA SER A 543 7.47 10.51 -19.81
C SER A 543 8.44 9.88 -18.80
N GLU A 544 9.41 9.11 -19.27
CA GLU A 544 10.52 8.62 -18.46
C GLU A 544 11.61 9.69 -18.25
N ALA A 545 12.44 9.50 -17.22
CA ALA A 545 13.59 10.36 -17.00
C ALA A 545 14.66 10.14 -18.09
N VAL A 546 15.28 11.22 -18.57
CA VAL A 546 16.29 11.17 -19.63
C VAL A 546 17.67 11.55 -19.09
N THR A 547 18.63 10.64 -19.23
CA THR A 547 20.05 10.88 -18.95
C THR A 547 20.79 11.28 -20.22
N LEU A 548 21.66 12.30 -20.12
CA LEU A 548 22.47 12.79 -21.24
C LEU A 548 23.96 12.48 -21.06
N SER A 549 24.60 12.03 -22.13
CA SER A 549 26.05 11.88 -22.24
C SER A 549 26.57 12.55 -23.51
N LEU A 550 27.84 12.94 -23.51
CA LEU A 550 28.50 13.57 -24.64
C LEU A 550 29.84 12.89 -24.90
N THR A 551 30.09 12.51 -26.15
CA THR A 551 31.41 12.07 -26.61
C THR A 551 32.03 13.14 -27.49
N ILE A 552 33.28 13.50 -27.19
CA ILE A 552 34.09 14.41 -28.00
C ILE A 552 35.50 13.85 -28.17
N CYS A 553 35.98 13.77 -29.40
CA CYS A 553 37.35 13.32 -29.72
C CYS A 553 37.71 11.95 -29.11
N GLY A 554 36.73 11.06 -29.01
CA GLY A 554 36.87 9.70 -28.47
C GLY A 554 36.86 9.59 -26.94
N ALA A 555 36.61 10.69 -26.22
CA ALA A 555 36.41 10.70 -24.78
C ALA A 555 34.96 11.05 -24.42
N GLU A 556 34.41 10.35 -23.44
CA GLU A 556 33.09 10.60 -22.89
C GLU A 556 33.16 11.63 -21.75
N THR A 557 32.17 12.52 -21.68
CA THR A 557 32.00 13.51 -20.62
C THR A 557 30.54 13.59 -20.20
N SER A 558 30.32 13.73 -18.90
CA SER A 558 29.00 13.82 -18.24
C SER A 558 28.95 15.07 -17.37
N GLY A 559 28.54 16.19 -17.98
CA GLY A 559 28.51 17.52 -17.33
C GLY A 559 27.25 18.31 -17.64
N PHE A 560 26.15 17.64 -17.96
CA PHE A 560 24.89 18.29 -18.31
C PHE A 560 24.22 18.89 -17.08
N ILE A 561 23.67 20.09 -17.25
CA ILE A 561 22.73 20.73 -16.35
C ILE A 561 21.36 20.64 -17.03
N GLN A 562 20.45 19.84 -16.46
CA GLN A 562 19.10 19.64 -16.98
C GLN A 562 18.09 20.38 -16.09
N ASP A 563 17.12 21.04 -16.73
CA ASP A 563 15.94 21.63 -16.10
C ASP A 563 14.70 21.26 -16.92
N ASN A 564 13.99 20.24 -16.42
CA ASN A 564 12.92 19.54 -17.14
C ASN A 564 13.41 19.07 -18.54
N ILE A 565 12.76 19.50 -19.62
CA ILE A 565 13.16 19.15 -20.99
C ILE A 565 14.37 19.95 -21.50
N ASN A 566 14.81 21.01 -20.80
CA ASN A 566 15.92 21.84 -21.24
C ASN A 566 17.24 21.28 -20.72
N TRP A 567 18.30 21.40 -21.51
CA TRP A 567 19.64 21.03 -21.07
C TRP A 567 20.70 22.02 -21.54
N ARG A 568 21.79 22.08 -20.78
CA ARG A 568 22.99 22.87 -21.03
C ARG A 568 24.22 22.03 -20.72
N VAL A 569 25.27 22.15 -21.52
CA VAL A 569 26.58 21.56 -21.21
C VAL A 569 27.71 22.47 -21.70
N ASP A 570 28.72 22.65 -20.86
CA ASP A 570 29.96 23.33 -21.23
C ASP A 570 31.04 22.29 -21.56
N VAL A 571 31.60 22.37 -22.77
CA VAL A 571 32.50 21.34 -23.34
C VAL A 571 33.86 21.93 -23.64
N SER A 572 34.93 21.31 -23.14
CA SER A 572 36.31 21.72 -23.40
C SER A 572 36.94 20.91 -24.53
N ILE A 573 37.66 21.59 -25.43
CA ILE A 573 38.43 20.93 -26.50
C ILE A 573 39.83 20.46 -26.08
N ALA A 574 40.18 20.54 -24.79
CA ALA A 574 41.50 20.18 -24.28
C ALA A 574 41.96 18.77 -24.68
N ILE A 575 41.04 17.81 -24.70
CA ILE A 575 41.31 16.42 -25.11
C ILE A 575 41.60 16.32 -26.61
N CYS A 576 40.90 17.09 -27.45
CA CYS A 576 41.14 17.17 -28.88
C CYS A 576 42.51 17.77 -29.19
N MET A 577 42.86 18.87 -28.50
CA MET A 577 44.16 19.51 -28.61
C MET A 577 45.30 18.57 -28.18
N ALA A 578 45.11 17.81 -27.10
CA ALA A 578 46.08 16.82 -26.62
C ALA A 578 46.32 15.68 -27.63
N ASN A 579 45.32 15.34 -28.44
CA ASN A 579 45.40 14.33 -29.48
C ASN A 579 45.72 14.91 -30.88
N GLY A 580 45.94 16.22 -31.00
CA GLY A 580 46.26 16.89 -32.27
C GLY A 580 45.13 16.88 -33.30
N LEU A 581 43.87 16.87 -32.85
CA LEU A 581 42.69 16.86 -33.71
C LEU A 581 42.17 18.29 -33.95
N GLU A 582 41.92 18.63 -35.21
CA GLU A 582 41.40 19.94 -35.65
C GLU A 582 39.88 19.93 -35.92
N THR A 583 39.24 18.76 -35.84
CA THR A 583 37.79 18.57 -35.98
C THR A 583 37.19 18.03 -34.70
N TYR A 584 36.11 18.64 -34.24
CA TYR A 584 35.39 18.24 -33.03
C TYR A 584 34.16 17.42 -33.41
N ASP A 585 34.30 16.09 -33.43
CA ASP A 585 33.16 15.19 -33.56
C ASP A 585 32.46 15.11 -32.21
N VAL A 586 31.38 15.88 -32.06
CA VAL A 586 30.57 15.92 -30.83
C VAL A 586 29.32 15.07 -31.04
N ILE A 587 29.19 14.01 -30.26
CA ILE A 587 28.01 13.14 -30.26
C ILE A 587 27.33 13.28 -28.91
N ILE A 588 26.09 13.75 -28.91
CA ILE A 588 25.25 13.77 -27.71
C ILE A 588 24.33 12.55 -27.77
N THR A 589 24.27 11.80 -26.68
CA THR A 589 23.40 10.63 -26.54
C THR A 589 22.44 10.88 -25.37
N ALA A 590 21.14 10.76 -25.66
CA ALA A 590 20.07 10.77 -24.67
C ALA A 590 19.60 9.33 -24.45
N THR A 591 19.50 8.90 -23.19
CA THR A 591 19.09 7.56 -22.80
C THR A 591 17.96 7.65 -21.79
N ASP A 592 16.83 6.98 -22.05
CA ASP A 592 15.71 6.89 -21.10
C ASP A 592 15.99 5.86 -19.98
N GLU A 593 15.10 5.82 -18.99
CA GLU A 593 15.17 4.91 -17.85
C GLU A 593 15.04 3.44 -18.28
N SER A 594 14.22 3.17 -19.30
CA SER A 594 14.06 1.85 -19.92
C SER A 594 15.22 1.43 -20.84
N GLY A 595 16.27 2.26 -20.98
CA GLY A 595 17.53 1.98 -21.67
C GLY A 595 17.57 2.20 -23.19
N ALA A 596 16.52 2.73 -23.83
CA ALA A 596 16.61 3.12 -25.24
C ALA A 596 17.34 4.46 -25.38
N SER A 597 18.00 4.67 -26.53
CA SER A 597 18.90 5.81 -26.71
C SER A 597 18.83 6.43 -28.10
N THR A 598 18.88 7.76 -28.13
CA THR A 598 18.98 8.55 -29.36
C THR A 598 20.29 9.33 -29.35
N SER A 599 21.03 9.30 -30.46
CA SER A 599 22.29 10.04 -30.61
C SER A 599 22.21 11.09 -31.72
N LEU A 600 22.77 12.26 -31.46
CA LEU A 600 22.84 13.38 -32.40
C LEU A 600 24.30 13.83 -32.57
N ASN A 601 24.76 13.88 -33.82
CA ASN A 601 26.06 14.46 -34.15
C ASN A 601 25.91 15.98 -34.34
N VAL A 602 26.69 16.75 -33.58
CA VAL A 602 26.64 18.21 -33.54
C VAL A 602 27.89 18.77 -34.21
N GLY A 603 27.70 19.44 -35.33
CA GLY A 603 28.78 20.20 -35.97
C GLY A 603 29.12 21.44 -35.16
N VAL A 604 30.38 21.56 -34.73
CA VAL A 604 30.91 22.73 -34.01
C VAL A 604 31.96 23.43 -34.88
N ASN A 605 31.68 24.66 -35.28
CA ASN A 605 32.61 25.49 -36.06
C ASN A 605 33.66 26.14 -35.14
N LEU A 606 34.89 26.30 -35.64
CA LEU A 606 35.96 27.02 -34.91
C LEU A 606 35.57 28.50 -34.67
N PRO A 607 35.98 29.09 -33.53
CA PRO A 607 35.79 30.51 -33.31
C PRO A 607 36.68 31.29 -34.29
N ASP A 608 36.13 32.33 -34.91
CA ASP A 608 36.89 33.23 -35.78
C ASP A 608 37.78 34.13 -34.89
N LEU A 609 38.94 33.60 -34.50
CA LEU A 609 39.95 34.33 -33.75
C LEU A 609 40.58 35.33 -34.70
N GLN A 610 40.03 36.55 -34.77
CA GLN A 610 40.68 37.65 -35.49
C GLN A 610 42.08 37.87 -34.90
N GLU A 611 43.11 37.60 -35.70
CA GLU A 611 44.48 38.00 -35.35
C GLU A 611 44.51 39.52 -35.16
N ASP A 612 44.83 39.93 -33.93
CA ASP A 612 44.97 41.32 -33.52
C ASP A 612 46.01 41.99 -34.42
N THR A 613 45.54 42.72 -35.43
CA THR A 613 46.40 43.29 -36.46
C THR A 613 47.15 44.44 -35.79
N THR A 614 48.46 44.29 -35.60
CA THR A 614 49.33 45.35 -35.08
C THR A 614 49.11 46.64 -35.87
N VAL A 615 48.46 47.62 -35.24
CA VAL A 615 48.24 48.94 -35.84
C VAL A 615 49.56 49.71 -35.84
N ILE A 616 50.21 49.76 -37.00
CA ILE A 616 51.24 50.75 -37.29
C ILE A 616 50.53 52.08 -37.50
N VAL A 617 50.68 53.00 -36.55
CA VAL A 617 50.23 54.39 -36.70
C VAL A 617 51.29 55.16 -37.48
N ASP A 618 50.97 55.54 -38.72
CA ASP A 618 51.45 56.80 -39.27
C ASP A 618 50.35 57.50 -40.11
N THR A 619 50.49 58.80 -40.16
CA THR A 619 49.49 59.86 -40.20
C THR A 619 49.05 60.27 -41.61
N ALA A 620 47.74 60.47 -41.81
CA ALA A 620 47.22 61.43 -42.82
C ALA A 620 45.72 61.75 -42.62
N GLU A 621 45.50 63.02 -42.26
CA GLU A 621 44.42 63.97 -42.58
C GLU A 621 42.91 63.62 -42.45
N ASP A 622 42.28 64.44 -41.61
CA ASP A 622 40.86 64.70 -41.38
C ASP A 622 39.93 64.49 -42.60
N SER A 623 38.99 63.57 -42.44
CA SER A 623 37.64 63.73 -43.00
C SER A 623 36.60 63.22 -42.00
N ALA A 624 35.82 64.17 -41.48
CA ALA A 624 34.82 63.96 -40.45
C ALA A 624 33.67 63.03 -40.91
N LEU A 625 33.34 62.05 -40.07
CA LEU A 625 32.10 61.27 -40.15
C LEU A 625 30.92 62.08 -39.57
N PRO A 626 29.71 61.99 -40.15
CA PRO A 626 28.55 62.72 -39.66
C PRO A 626 28.06 62.17 -38.31
N SER A 627 27.96 63.07 -37.33
CA SER A 627 27.39 62.79 -36.01
C SER A 627 25.89 62.47 -36.11
N LEU A 628 25.47 61.29 -35.65
CA LEU A 628 24.08 61.04 -35.29
C LEU A 628 23.71 61.92 -34.09
N SER A 629 22.67 62.72 -34.27
CA SER A 629 22.32 63.84 -33.41
C SER A 629 21.80 63.40 -32.03
N MET A 630 22.27 64.09 -31.00
CA MET A 630 21.81 64.11 -29.61
C MET A 630 20.31 64.49 -29.42
N LEU A 631 19.59 64.78 -30.51
CA LEU A 631 18.16 65.11 -30.54
C LEU A 631 17.23 63.89 -30.49
N ALA A 632 17.71 62.68 -30.80
CA ALA A 632 16.90 61.45 -30.71
C ALA A 632 16.80 60.90 -29.26
N VAL A 633 17.74 61.26 -28.39
CA VAL A 633 17.76 60.81 -26.98
C VAL A 633 16.88 61.69 -26.09
N LEU A 634 16.65 62.96 -26.47
CA LEU A 634 15.82 63.90 -25.71
C LEU A 634 14.31 63.71 -25.92
N SER A 635 13.88 63.13 -27.05
CA SER A 635 12.46 62.89 -27.36
C SER A 635 11.86 61.66 -26.65
N MET A 636 12.69 60.69 -26.25
CA MET A 636 12.24 59.50 -25.50
C MET A 636 12.09 59.76 -23.99
N ILE A 637 12.82 60.73 -23.43
CA ILE A 637 12.73 61.12 -22.01
C ILE A 637 11.50 62.04 -21.75
N GLY A 638 11.00 62.75 -22.78
CA GLY A 638 9.83 63.63 -22.67
C GLY A 638 8.47 62.93 -22.59
N ILE A 639 8.36 61.69 -23.07
CA ILE A 639 7.09 60.93 -23.05
C ILE A 639 6.89 60.19 -21.71
N ALA A 640 7.98 59.80 -21.03
CA ALA A 640 7.92 59.16 -19.71
C ALA A 640 7.54 60.14 -18.57
N ALA A 641 7.84 61.44 -18.69
CA ALA A 641 7.49 62.44 -17.67
C ALA A 641 6.04 62.95 -17.74
N LEU A 642 5.32 62.72 -18.84
CA LEU A 642 3.91 63.12 -19.01
C LEU A 642 2.90 62.01 -18.65
N LEU A 643 3.33 60.76 -18.58
CA LEU A 643 2.49 59.62 -18.17
C LEU A 643 2.56 59.31 -16.66
N GLY A 644 3.58 59.79 -15.96
CA GLY A 644 3.76 59.59 -14.50
C GLY A 644 3.04 60.60 -13.59
N ARG A 645 2.15 61.46 -14.11
CA ARG A 645 1.49 62.53 -13.31
C ARG A 645 -0.04 62.52 -13.39
N ARG A 646 -0.64 61.34 -13.54
CA ARG A 646 -2.11 61.15 -13.59
C ARG A 646 -2.67 59.98 -12.76
N ILE A 647 -1.98 59.59 -11.68
CA ILE A 647 -2.56 58.75 -10.63
C ILE A 647 -2.21 59.41 -9.29
N ASP A 648 -3.01 60.42 -8.96
CA ASP A 648 -3.30 60.90 -7.61
C ASP A 648 -4.48 61.88 -7.77
N GLU A 649 -5.65 61.30 -8.06
CA GLU A 649 -7.01 61.74 -7.69
C GLU A 649 -7.97 60.56 -7.78
#